data_AF-A0A319AYK8-F1
#
_entry.id   AF-A0A319AYK8-F1
#
_cell.length_a   1.000
_cell.length_b   1.000
_cell.length_c   1.000
_cell.angle_alpha   90.00
_cell.angle_beta   90.00
_cell.angle_gamma   90.00
#
_symmetry.space_group_name_H-M   'P 1'
#
loop_
_entity.id
_entity.type
_entity.pdbx_description
1 polymer ?
#
loop_
_entity_poly.entity_id
_entity_poly.type
_entity_poly.pdbx_seq_one_letter_code
_entity_poly.pdbx_strand_id
1 'polypeptide(L)'
;MIRRNSDIEVQLPDAGSPVVSESSNNPDVEMSSDEPTLPLSLPAHLAARFARKPSVIRRSSAASSRRSSISSLHSQHSHASAHGASSTDHAAQHLRRTSILESRKARLADRALHAEKVRLRAALAKAATRNLQREERALAAQQARERLLAEITAKCEEEVRRAKKKAEDNRERKAAEHARLRLEIAEKFAEVEKRRMLYQQSQRRHRTSSLHLTDEKKMSNLSASLITRDAAARTIQRAWRTYHSKLVMREFLDLGLTTGRIRDMTFEDVGALLSADPVLTTTARVLRLCGLQDMESGTMGGRGAVRTFLSSYLIVTHPTEVLSSNGEQEQDLIAKARELLVAFEQVTPLLSSGCCSPLSISTELQVLCEAYSVFFSAFHAWKTHDSSVLIEIMLAQFIELELIWQTVKDDRAGGVADDYRQGIRQNQILLLARLKRLAGSDRAMQMVRDALKKAKREKKRTAAKKQAIPRSAEVAPSTEALTESVASPISETFNNVDSAVLKELDKQRISPHERFTRILTALPENRALVHELLINKAFKIDEEQYTEPRRRIMEHMCEMMRRDVDDGLGTNWTVAMATVIQDRLLRSLRPGNSLHVLISEVLDPKLIENQCKAGAFSYDKFFEFMNTILPKLCAPYRDPVVKAFVEDTSGDAIDRLARLMGIIDLLSLDHTNFMIQMAAPQLIQEAPGYEQRTFEKGLQDGSLSLGKTRRFWRTYRKVLADEMRKRDPENVNGEPQPPMAKIYAQGLVDLVLSNAPVSDELIPETLELDRQRLGRLHAQAFRIVATASILLTAKNLLKRDVRSQWKAEADRILSLDFNEIQPDRVQSILESTHPMPPSASAQLAATIRRVLAPVGSIGSAGSCASATNAASFTDPVARLILSRLRAHVLSRMSASSASERVRATTTASQSLAGAGMPEFVTEVGQLTEELEKMREVDWLCHGMIYDRILA
;
A
#
# COMPACT_ATOMS: atom_id res chain seq x y z
N MET A 1 29.31 -48.63 -30.86
CA MET A 1 30.71 -48.16 -30.82
C MET A 1 30.87 -47.10 -29.73
N ILE A 2 31.49 -47.51 -28.62
CA ILE A 2 32.57 -46.81 -27.88
C ILE A 2 32.24 -45.44 -27.28
N ARG A 3 32.45 -45.13 -26.00
CA ARG A 3 32.73 -45.81 -24.72
C ARG A 3 32.74 -44.65 -23.71
N ARG A 4 32.21 -44.84 -22.50
CA ARG A 4 32.88 -44.39 -21.25
C ARG A 4 32.24 -45.05 -20.03
N ASN A 5 33.00 -46.01 -19.53
CA ASN A 5 33.01 -46.63 -18.20
C ASN A 5 33.31 -45.52 -17.13
N SER A 6 33.20 -45.68 -15.81
CA SER A 6 33.00 -46.83 -14.91
C SER A 6 32.72 -46.32 -13.49
N ASP A 7 32.07 -47.18 -12.71
CA ASP A 7 31.88 -47.19 -11.27
C ASP A 7 33.16 -47.09 -10.43
N ILE A 8 33.03 -46.56 -9.21
CA ILE A 8 33.85 -46.93 -8.05
C ILE A 8 32.92 -47.05 -6.82
N GLU A 9 32.57 -48.29 -6.51
CA GLU A 9 32.24 -48.78 -5.16
C GLU A 9 33.54 -48.94 -4.37
N VAL A 10 33.55 -48.56 -3.08
CA VAL A 10 34.43 -49.18 -2.08
C VAL A 10 33.64 -49.41 -0.80
N GLN A 11 33.52 -50.70 -0.48
CA GLN A 11 32.96 -51.32 0.70
C GLN A 11 33.78 -51.05 1.98
N LEU A 12 33.05 -51.05 3.10
CA LEU A 12 33.53 -51.33 4.45
C LEU A 12 34.28 -52.67 4.52
N PRO A 13 35.10 -52.88 5.57
CA PRO A 13 35.28 -54.20 6.13
C PRO A 13 34.69 -54.31 7.54
N ASP A 14 34.51 -55.57 7.90
CA ASP A 14 33.53 -56.17 8.80
C ASP A 14 34.23 -56.85 10.00
N ALA A 15 33.41 -57.18 10.99
CA ALA A 15 33.50 -58.32 11.91
C ALA A 15 34.59 -58.42 13.00
N GLY A 16 34.11 -58.65 14.24
CA GLY A 16 34.57 -59.80 15.03
C GLY A 16 35.08 -59.55 16.47
N SER A 17 34.25 -59.85 17.46
CA SER A 17 34.53 -60.11 18.90
C SER A 17 35.53 -61.28 19.15
N PRO A 18 35.89 -61.75 20.40
CA PRO A 18 35.47 -61.41 21.79
C PRO A 18 36.65 -61.48 22.86
N VAL A 19 36.31 -61.45 24.19
CA VAL A 19 37.03 -62.03 25.38
C VAL A 19 38.16 -61.18 26.05
N VAL A 20 38.39 -61.01 27.37
CA VAL A 20 37.77 -61.23 28.73
C VAL A 20 38.67 -60.49 29.78
N SER A 21 38.09 -60.09 30.93
CA SER A 21 38.70 -59.81 32.29
C SER A 21 39.64 -58.58 32.47
N GLU A 22 39.69 -57.82 33.58
CA GLU A 22 39.11 -57.90 34.94
C GLU A 22 39.35 -56.58 35.72
N SER A 23 38.42 -56.21 36.62
CA SER A 23 38.57 -55.39 37.85
C SER A 23 38.88 -53.87 37.72
N SER A 24 38.32 -52.91 38.49
CA SER A 24 37.52 -52.92 39.72
C SER A 24 36.99 -51.50 40.03
N ASN A 25 35.82 -51.43 40.70
CA ASN A 25 35.24 -50.34 41.52
C ASN A 25 34.27 -49.30 40.89
N ASN A 26 33.03 -49.76 40.62
CA ASN A 26 31.75 -49.49 41.30
C ASN A 26 31.56 -48.23 42.21
N PRO A 27 30.30 -47.77 42.45
CA PRO A 27 29.01 -48.31 41.94
C PRO A 27 28.04 -47.28 41.30
N ASP A 28 27.32 -47.79 40.30
CA ASP A 28 25.97 -47.39 39.90
C ASP A 28 24.91 -47.77 40.95
N VAL A 29 23.77 -47.08 40.96
CA VAL A 29 22.46 -47.74 40.83
C VAL A 29 21.53 -46.85 40.02
N GLU A 30 21.06 -47.43 38.92
CA GLU A 30 20.06 -46.93 37.99
C GLU A 30 18.65 -47.43 38.39
N MET A 31 17.63 -46.75 37.86
CA MET A 31 16.28 -47.22 37.51
C MET A 31 15.07 -47.12 38.47
N SER A 32 14.06 -46.46 37.88
CA SER A 32 12.63 -46.81 37.81
C SER A 32 11.60 -46.05 38.67
N SER A 33 10.66 -45.44 37.94
CA SER A 33 9.21 -45.22 38.19
C SER A 33 8.72 -44.70 39.54
N ASP A 34 8.08 -43.52 39.55
CA ASP A 34 6.64 -43.38 39.84
C ASP A 34 6.21 -41.89 39.92
N GLU A 35 4.90 -41.70 39.89
CA GLU A 35 4.11 -40.48 39.70
C GLU A 35 4.08 -39.54 40.97
N PRO A 36 3.19 -38.53 41.08
CA PRO A 36 3.48 -37.09 41.17
C PRO A 36 3.54 -36.49 42.61
N THR A 37 4.40 -35.47 42.85
CA THR A 37 4.28 -34.60 44.05
C THR A 37 4.74 -33.14 43.82
N LEU A 38 3.94 -32.20 44.35
CA LEU A 38 4.06 -30.73 44.30
C LEU A 38 5.43 -30.15 44.71
N PRO A 39 5.85 -28.97 44.18
CA PRO A 39 6.84 -28.15 44.86
C PRO A 39 6.17 -27.21 45.87
N LEU A 40 6.56 -27.42 47.13
CA LEU A 40 6.27 -26.62 48.32
C LEU A 40 6.55 -25.13 48.08
N SER A 41 5.51 -24.31 48.25
CA SER A 41 5.63 -22.86 48.37
C SER A 41 6.16 -22.48 49.76
N LEU A 42 7.12 -21.55 49.80
CA LEU A 42 7.60 -20.99 51.07
C LEU A 42 6.48 -20.16 51.74
N PRO A 43 6.27 -20.27 53.05
CA PRO A 43 5.24 -19.52 53.76
C PRO A 43 5.36 -18.00 53.59
N ALA A 44 4.24 -17.34 53.30
CA ALA A 44 4.14 -15.94 52.90
C ALA A 44 4.83 -14.92 53.85
N HIS A 45 5.04 -15.28 55.11
CA HIS A 45 5.72 -14.43 56.10
C HIS A 45 7.24 -14.27 55.83
N LEU A 46 7.90 -15.25 55.18
CA LEU A 46 9.32 -15.19 54.88
C LEU A 46 9.62 -14.46 53.55
N ALA A 47 8.73 -14.57 52.55
CA ALA A 47 8.83 -13.83 51.30
C ALA A 47 8.64 -12.31 51.48
N ALA A 48 7.88 -11.90 52.50
CA ALA A 48 7.63 -10.49 52.81
C ALA A 48 8.85 -9.74 53.38
N ARG A 49 9.90 -10.44 53.86
CA ARG A 49 11.11 -9.80 54.42
C ARG A 49 12.10 -9.32 53.36
N PHE A 50 12.06 -9.86 52.15
CA PHE A 50 13.05 -9.57 51.09
C PHE A 50 12.56 -8.57 50.03
N ALA A 51 11.29 -8.14 50.07
CA ALA A 51 10.74 -7.14 49.15
C ALA A 51 10.51 -5.78 49.86
N ARG A 52 11.58 -4.98 50.02
CA ARG A 52 11.44 -3.58 50.50
C ARG A 52 11.23 -2.61 49.33
N LYS A 53 10.03 -2.04 49.27
CA LYS A 53 9.66 -0.85 48.47
C LYS A 53 10.27 0.43 49.09
N PRO A 54 10.80 1.40 48.32
CA PRO A 54 11.10 2.72 48.86
C PRO A 54 9.86 3.60 48.81
N SER A 55 9.14 3.68 49.94
CA SER A 55 8.15 4.73 50.19
C SER A 55 8.81 5.94 50.85
N VAL A 56 8.48 7.10 50.32
CA VAL A 56 8.70 8.46 50.83
C VAL A 56 8.58 8.53 52.36
N ILE A 57 9.64 8.97 53.05
CA ILE A 57 9.59 9.39 54.45
C ILE A 57 10.28 10.75 54.58
N ARG A 58 9.48 11.74 55.02
CA ARG A 58 9.91 13.00 55.65
C ARG A 58 10.83 12.69 56.83
N ARG A 59 11.95 13.40 56.95
CA ARG A 59 12.67 13.53 58.22
C ARG A 59 12.91 15.00 58.55
N SER A 60 12.39 15.40 59.71
CA SER A 60 12.82 16.50 60.54
C SER A 60 13.95 16.04 61.49
N SER A 61 14.87 16.97 61.78
CA SER A 61 15.67 17.17 63.01
C SER A 61 16.02 15.97 63.92
N ALA A 62 17.33 15.70 64.09
CA ALA A 62 18.07 15.96 65.34
C ALA A 62 19.47 15.28 65.38
N ALA A 63 20.46 16.10 65.76
CA ALA A 63 21.69 15.83 66.53
C ALA A 63 22.57 14.58 66.27
N SER A 64 23.83 14.83 65.84
CA SER A 64 24.98 14.24 66.53
C SER A 64 26.24 15.09 66.33
N SER A 65 26.58 15.82 67.40
CA SER A 65 27.91 16.11 67.92
C SER A 65 29.13 15.79 67.05
N ARG A 66 29.91 16.83 66.71
CA ARG A 66 31.34 16.92 67.00
C ARG A 66 31.85 18.35 66.76
N ARG A 67 31.83 19.13 67.86
CA ARG A 67 32.93 19.97 68.36
C ARG A 67 33.79 20.69 67.30
N SER A 68 33.49 21.96 67.04
CA SER A 68 34.50 22.93 66.59
C SER A 68 34.09 24.35 67.01
N SER A 69 34.38 24.67 68.27
CA SER A 69 34.62 26.04 68.70
C SER A 69 36.07 26.38 68.35
N ILE A 70 36.29 27.38 67.51
CA ILE A 70 37.31 28.43 67.74
C ILE A 70 36.97 29.61 66.83
N SER A 71 36.45 30.64 67.48
CA SER A 71 36.49 32.03 67.07
C SER A 71 37.94 32.49 66.88
N SER A 72 38.15 33.43 65.95
CA SER A 72 38.90 34.70 66.16
C SER A 72 39.62 35.14 64.87
N LEU A 73 38.88 35.82 63.99
CA LEU A 73 39.44 36.84 63.12
C LEU A 73 39.63 38.11 63.98
N HIS A 74 40.75 38.20 64.67
CA HIS A 74 41.23 39.47 65.22
C HIS A 74 42.72 39.37 65.52
N SER A 75 43.52 40.05 64.72
CA SER A 75 44.84 40.51 65.15
C SER A 75 45.14 41.80 64.40
N GLN A 76 44.69 42.90 64.97
CA GLN A 76 45.32 44.19 64.77
C GLN A 76 46.62 44.22 65.57
N HIS A 77 47.64 44.74 64.90
CA HIS A 77 48.84 45.41 65.39
C HIS A 77 48.99 45.61 66.91
N SER A 78 50.18 45.25 67.41
CA SER A 78 50.95 46.16 68.25
C SER A 78 52.44 46.03 67.93
N HIS A 79 53.06 47.19 67.78
CA HIS A 79 54.46 47.41 67.47
C HIS A 79 55.37 47.19 68.69
N ALA A 80 56.65 47.00 68.36
CA ALA A 80 57.84 47.36 69.12
C ALA A 80 58.31 46.38 70.22
N SER A 81 59.39 45.67 69.91
CA SER A 81 60.68 45.87 70.60
C SER A 81 61.81 45.33 69.73
N ALA A 82 62.75 46.20 69.40
CA ALA A 82 63.97 45.88 68.67
C ALA A 82 64.97 45.18 69.61
N HIS A 83 65.60 44.09 69.15
CA HIS A 83 67.02 43.77 69.37
C HIS A 83 67.40 42.57 68.47
N GLY A 84 68.62 42.61 67.91
CA GLY A 84 69.03 41.90 66.69
C GLY A 84 68.83 40.38 66.69
N ALA A 85 68.21 39.87 65.62
CA ALA A 85 68.15 38.45 65.32
C ALA A 85 69.27 38.08 64.33
N SER A 86 70.04 37.06 64.69
CA SER A 86 71.10 36.48 63.86
C SER A 86 70.54 35.86 62.57
N SER A 87 71.34 35.82 61.49
CA SER A 87 70.97 35.24 60.18
C SER A 87 70.41 33.80 60.27
N THR A 88 70.82 33.06 61.30
CA THR A 88 70.41 31.67 61.55
C THR A 88 68.95 31.52 62.02
N ASP A 89 68.37 32.51 62.72
CA ASP A 89 66.98 32.44 63.19
C ASP A 89 65.96 32.65 62.06
N HIS A 90 66.29 33.47 61.07
CA HIS A 90 65.46 33.67 59.88
C HIS A 90 65.40 32.38 59.04
N ALA A 91 66.53 31.68 58.89
CA ALA A 91 66.58 30.38 58.21
C ALA A 91 65.72 29.32 58.92
N ALA A 92 65.79 29.24 60.25
CA ALA A 92 64.97 28.31 61.04
C ALA A 92 63.47 28.61 60.92
N GLN A 93 63.07 29.90 60.87
CA GLN A 93 61.68 30.29 60.69
C GLN A 93 61.14 29.96 59.29
N HIS A 94 61.95 30.13 58.24
CA HIS A 94 61.60 29.70 56.87
C HIS A 94 61.49 28.18 56.75
N LEU A 95 62.36 27.41 57.40
CA LEU A 95 62.26 25.95 57.44
C LEU A 95 60.99 25.46 58.15
N ARG A 96 60.58 26.12 59.24
CA ARG A 96 59.29 25.81 59.90
C ARG A 96 58.10 26.18 59.02
N ARG A 97 58.13 27.34 58.36
CA ARG A 97 57.07 27.77 57.44
C ARG A 97 56.94 26.82 56.24
N THR A 98 58.05 26.39 55.65
CA THR A 98 58.06 25.46 54.52
C THR A 98 57.54 24.08 54.93
N SER A 99 57.96 23.56 56.09
CA SER A 99 57.42 22.31 56.65
C SER A 99 55.90 22.36 56.88
N ILE A 100 55.37 23.48 57.38
CA ILE A 100 53.92 23.66 57.56
C ILE A 100 53.19 23.68 56.20
N LEU A 101 53.73 24.40 55.22
CA LEU A 101 53.16 24.45 53.87
C LEU A 101 53.20 23.09 53.18
N GLU A 102 54.29 22.34 53.35
CA GLU A 102 54.44 20.99 52.81
C GLU A 102 53.46 20.01 53.45
N SER A 103 53.28 20.06 54.78
CA SER A 103 52.26 19.28 55.48
C SER A 103 50.84 19.60 55.00
N ARG A 104 50.57 20.87 54.66
CA ARG A 104 49.28 21.31 54.14
C ARG A 104 49.08 20.85 52.69
N LYS A 105 50.14 20.90 51.88
CA LYS A 105 50.14 20.40 50.49
C LYS A 105 49.88 18.89 50.45
N ALA A 106 50.53 18.12 51.33
CA ALA A 106 50.29 16.67 51.46
C ALA A 106 48.83 16.36 51.82
N ARG A 107 48.25 17.03 52.82
CA ARG A 107 46.83 16.83 53.20
C ARG A 107 45.86 17.20 52.08
N LEU A 108 46.18 18.21 51.26
CA LEU A 108 45.36 18.57 50.10
C LEU A 108 45.50 17.55 48.96
N ALA A 109 46.70 17.02 48.75
CA ALA A 109 46.94 15.93 47.80
C ALA A 109 46.15 14.66 48.18
N ASP A 110 46.14 14.27 49.47
CA ASP A 110 45.35 13.14 49.94
C ASP A 110 43.84 13.33 49.74
N ARG A 111 43.34 14.55 49.94
CA ARG A 111 41.93 14.88 49.66
C ARG A 111 41.62 14.80 48.16
N ALA A 112 42.54 15.21 47.30
CA ALA A 112 42.39 15.10 45.85
C ALA A 112 42.39 13.62 45.39
N LEU A 113 43.30 12.80 45.93
CA LEU A 113 43.34 11.36 45.67
C LEU A 113 42.07 10.65 46.13
N HIS A 114 41.53 11.03 47.29
CA HIS A 114 40.25 10.50 47.76
C HIS A 114 39.09 10.89 46.84
N ALA A 115 39.06 12.13 46.35
CA ALA A 115 38.04 12.57 45.39
C ALA A 115 38.09 11.78 44.07
N GLU A 116 39.29 11.54 43.51
CA GLU A 116 39.47 10.67 42.34
C GLU A 116 39.00 9.24 42.59
N LYS A 117 39.33 8.67 43.77
CA LYS A 117 38.89 7.32 44.14
C LYS A 117 37.37 7.19 44.22
N VAL A 118 36.68 8.20 44.77
CA VAL A 118 35.21 8.25 44.82
C VAL A 118 34.63 8.41 43.41
N ARG A 119 35.22 9.27 42.58
CA ARG A 119 34.82 9.47 41.18
C ARG A 119 34.91 8.17 40.38
N LEU A 120 36.01 7.43 40.51
CA LEU A 120 36.21 6.14 39.85
C LEU A 120 35.21 5.09 40.32
N ARG A 121 34.94 4.99 41.63
CA ARG A 121 33.91 4.07 42.15
C ARG A 121 32.51 4.41 41.65
N ALA A 122 32.16 5.69 41.62
CA ALA A 122 30.87 6.14 41.10
C ALA A 122 30.72 5.85 39.60
N ALA A 123 31.80 6.04 38.83
CA ALA A 123 31.84 5.70 37.41
C ALA A 123 31.65 4.18 37.18
N LEU A 124 32.34 3.34 37.96
CA LEU A 124 32.20 1.88 37.88
C LEU A 124 30.79 1.40 38.27
N ALA A 125 30.21 1.95 39.34
CA ALA A 125 28.83 1.62 39.75
C ALA A 125 27.79 2.04 38.69
N LYS A 126 28.00 3.18 38.03
CA LYS A 126 27.13 3.65 36.94
C LYS A 126 27.30 2.81 35.66
N ALA A 127 28.52 2.35 35.36
CA ALA A 127 28.78 1.47 34.23
C ALA A 127 28.14 0.09 34.43
N ALA A 128 28.26 -0.49 35.62
CA ALA A 128 27.69 -1.79 35.97
C ALA A 128 26.15 -1.81 35.83
N THR A 129 25.47 -0.78 36.36
CA THR A 129 23.99 -0.69 36.25
C THR A 129 23.51 -0.49 34.82
N ARG A 130 24.27 0.23 33.98
CA ARG A 130 23.94 0.43 32.56
C ARG A 130 24.08 -0.86 31.75
N ASN A 131 25.08 -1.70 32.03
CA ASN A 131 25.26 -2.98 31.34
C ASN A 131 24.16 -3.97 31.70
N LEU A 132 23.83 -4.08 32.99
CA LEU A 132 22.76 -4.98 33.47
C LEU A 132 21.40 -4.63 32.84
N GLN A 133 21.06 -3.33 32.75
CA GLN A 133 19.82 -2.89 32.08
C GLN A 133 19.82 -3.12 30.56
N ARG A 134 20.99 -3.13 29.91
CA ARG A 134 21.11 -3.43 28.47
C ARG A 134 20.94 -4.92 28.22
N GLU A 135 21.55 -5.76 29.05
CA GLU A 135 21.42 -7.21 29.00
C GLU A 135 19.99 -7.66 29.26
N GLU A 136 19.33 -7.13 30.30
CA GLU A 136 17.91 -7.40 30.58
C GLU A 136 17.00 -6.98 29.41
N ARG A 137 17.26 -5.82 28.79
CA ARG A 137 16.50 -5.38 27.61
C ARG A 137 16.77 -6.25 26.38
N ALA A 138 18.00 -6.70 26.18
CA ALA A 138 18.36 -7.59 25.08
C ALA A 138 17.66 -8.95 25.24
N LEU A 139 17.66 -9.53 26.44
CA LEU A 139 16.96 -10.78 26.74
C LEU A 139 15.44 -10.62 26.58
N ALA A 140 14.86 -9.53 27.07
CA ALA A 140 13.43 -9.26 26.89
C ALA A 140 13.05 -9.10 25.41
N ALA A 141 13.90 -8.44 24.62
CA ALA A 141 13.70 -8.30 23.17
C ALA A 141 13.82 -9.65 22.44
N GLN A 142 14.76 -10.51 22.84
CA GLN A 142 14.91 -11.85 22.30
C GLN A 142 13.67 -12.71 22.60
N GLN A 143 13.21 -12.73 23.85
CA GLN A 143 12.00 -13.46 24.23
C GLN A 143 10.74 -12.96 23.50
N ALA A 144 10.63 -11.65 23.27
CA ALA A 144 9.53 -11.09 22.50
C ALA A 144 9.59 -11.52 21.02
N ARG A 145 10.78 -11.53 20.42
CA ARG A 145 10.99 -12.02 19.05
C ARG A 145 10.64 -13.51 18.93
N GLU A 146 11.10 -14.34 19.85
CA GLU A 146 10.80 -15.78 19.86
C GLU A 146 9.31 -16.05 20.02
N ARG A 147 8.60 -15.30 20.87
CA ARG A 147 7.13 -15.41 21.00
C ARG A 147 6.40 -15.04 19.71
N LEU A 148 6.82 -13.96 19.04
CA LEU A 148 6.20 -13.55 17.77
C LEU A 148 6.46 -14.58 16.67
N LEU A 149 7.68 -15.13 16.60
CA LEU A 149 7.99 -16.21 15.67
C LEU A 149 7.15 -17.46 15.96
N ALA A 150 6.99 -17.83 17.23
CA ALA A 150 6.14 -18.95 17.63
C ALA A 150 4.66 -18.72 17.23
N GLU A 151 4.14 -17.50 17.44
CA GLU A 151 2.78 -17.14 17.05
C GLU A 151 2.58 -17.20 15.52
N ILE A 152 3.57 -16.72 14.75
CA ILE A 152 3.56 -16.82 13.28
C ILE A 152 3.57 -18.29 12.86
N THR A 153 4.43 -19.12 13.46
CA THR A 153 4.48 -20.56 13.13
C THR A 153 3.17 -21.27 13.46
N ALA A 154 2.52 -20.93 14.58
CA ALA A 154 1.23 -21.49 14.96
C ALA A 154 0.12 -21.09 13.98
N LYS A 155 0.10 -19.83 13.53
CA LYS A 155 -0.85 -19.35 12.50
C LYS A 155 -0.63 -20.06 11.17
N CYS A 156 0.63 -20.19 10.73
CA CYS A 156 0.96 -20.94 9.51
C CYS A 156 0.56 -22.42 9.63
N GLU A 157 0.76 -23.04 10.80
CA GLU A 157 0.34 -24.43 11.04
C GLU A 157 -1.19 -24.57 10.96
N GLU A 158 -1.95 -23.63 11.54
CA GLU A 158 -3.41 -23.61 11.42
C GLU A 158 -3.90 -23.46 9.98
N GLU A 159 -3.27 -22.59 9.20
CA GLU A 159 -3.62 -22.40 7.78
C GLU A 159 -3.32 -23.65 6.96
N VAL A 160 -2.17 -24.30 7.18
CA VAL A 160 -1.83 -25.57 6.55
C VAL A 160 -2.82 -26.66 6.98
N ARG A 161 -3.25 -26.69 8.24
CA ARG A 161 -4.26 -27.64 8.73
C ARG A 161 -5.62 -27.40 8.06
N ARG A 162 -6.03 -26.14 7.89
CA ARG A 162 -7.26 -25.77 7.14
C ARG A 162 -7.16 -26.15 5.67
N ALA A 163 -5.99 -25.93 5.04
CA ALA A 163 -5.76 -26.31 3.65
C ALA A 163 -5.80 -27.83 3.46
N LYS A 164 -5.18 -28.60 4.37
CA LYS A 164 -5.24 -30.08 4.38
C LYS A 164 -6.67 -30.57 4.55
N LYS A 165 -7.43 -30.01 5.50
CA LYS A 165 -8.85 -30.35 5.69
C LYS A 165 -9.68 -30.09 4.43
N LYS A 166 -9.52 -28.92 3.80
CA LYS A 166 -10.18 -28.62 2.51
C LYS A 166 -9.78 -29.58 1.39
N ALA A 167 -8.52 -30.00 1.34
CA ALA A 167 -8.04 -30.96 0.35
C ALA A 167 -8.65 -32.35 0.58
N GLU A 168 -8.78 -32.77 1.83
CA GLU A 168 -9.44 -34.02 2.23
C GLU A 168 -10.94 -33.98 1.90
N ASP A 169 -11.66 -32.92 2.28
CA ASP A 169 -13.08 -32.73 1.96
C ASP A 169 -13.33 -32.77 0.44
N ASN A 170 -12.43 -32.17 -0.35
CA ASN A 170 -12.52 -32.18 -1.81
C ASN A 170 -12.25 -33.58 -2.39
N ARG A 171 -11.30 -34.33 -1.82
CA ARG A 171 -11.04 -35.72 -2.18
C ARG A 171 -12.24 -36.61 -1.86
N GLU A 172 -12.87 -36.42 -0.70
CA GLU A 172 -14.07 -37.15 -0.30
C GLU A 172 -15.26 -36.83 -1.20
N ARG A 173 -15.50 -35.55 -1.52
CA ARG A 173 -16.56 -35.15 -2.48
C ARG A 173 -16.37 -35.80 -3.84
N LYS A 174 -15.15 -35.76 -4.39
CA LYS A 174 -14.85 -36.41 -5.67
C LYS A 174 -15.03 -37.93 -5.61
N ALA A 175 -14.67 -38.55 -4.49
CA ALA A 175 -14.91 -39.98 -4.28
C ALA A 175 -16.41 -40.31 -4.21
N ALA A 176 -17.21 -39.48 -3.53
CA ALA A 176 -18.65 -39.62 -3.43
C ALA A 176 -19.34 -39.44 -4.79
N GLU A 177 -18.94 -38.45 -5.59
CA GLU A 177 -19.43 -38.25 -6.96
C GLU A 177 -19.11 -39.45 -7.86
N HIS A 178 -17.87 -39.96 -7.79
CA HIS A 178 -17.47 -41.13 -8.55
C HIS A 178 -18.22 -42.41 -8.10
N ALA A 179 -18.52 -42.55 -6.80
CA ALA A 179 -19.35 -43.63 -6.28
C ALA A 179 -20.80 -43.52 -6.77
N ARG A 180 -21.37 -42.31 -6.76
CA ARG A 180 -22.71 -42.05 -7.29
C ARG A 180 -22.82 -42.39 -8.77
N LEU A 181 -21.86 -41.97 -9.60
CA LEU A 181 -21.83 -42.30 -11.03
C LEU A 181 -21.74 -43.81 -11.26
N ARG A 182 -20.97 -44.54 -10.45
CA ARG A 182 -20.94 -46.01 -10.52
C ARG A 182 -22.28 -46.65 -10.21
N LEU A 183 -23.01 -46.14 -9.22
CA LEU A 183 -24.35 -46.62 -8.88
C LEU A 183 -25.36 -46.30 -10.00
N GLU A 184 -25.34 -45.10 -10.56
CA GLU A 184 -26.22 -44.73 -11.69
C GLU A 184 -25.95 -45.59 -12.93
N ILE A 185 -24.68 -45.92 -13.20
CA ILE A 185 -24.29 -46.84 -14.28
C ILE A 185 -24.81 -48.26 -13.97
N ALA A 186 -24.63 -48.75 -12.75
CA ALA A 186 -25.10 -50.08 -12.34
C ALA A 186 -26.64 -50.20 -12.41
N GLU A 187 -27.37 -49.15 -12.03
CA GLU A 187 -28.83 -49.09 -12.12
C GLU A 187 -29.30 -49.11 -13.58
N LYS A 188 -28.65 -48.34 -14.46
CA LYS A 188 -28.91 -48.38 -15.90
C LYS A 188 -28.65 -49.78 -16.50
N PHE A 189 -27.57 -50.44 -16.10
CA PHE A 189 -27.31 -51.82 -16.51
C PHE A 189 -28.38 -52.79 -16.00
N ALA A 190 -28.79 -52.67 -14.73
CA ALA A 190 -29.85 -53.49 -14.16
C ALA A 190 -31.21 -53.26 -14.87
N GLU A 191 -31.52 -52.03 -15.28
CA GLU A 191 -32.74 -51.72 -16.01
C GLU A 191 -32.70 -52.24 -17.46
N VAL A 192 -31.54 -52.16 -18.13
CA VAL A 192 -31.34 -52.77 -19.45
C VAL A 192 -31.48 -54.29 -19.37
N GLU A 193 -30.93 -54.94 -18.34
CA GLU A 193 -31.09 -56.39 -18.12
C GLU A 193 -32.56 -56.76 -17.86
N LYS A 194 -33.30 -55.97 -17.06
CA LYS A 194 -34.75 -56.14 -16.88
C LYS A 194 -35.51 -56.04 -18.20
N ARG A 195 -35.19 -55.06 -19.05
CA ARG A 195 -35.81 -54.92 -20.38
C ARG A 195 -35.46 -56.09 -21.28
N ARG A 196 -34.21 -56.56 -21.27
CA ARG A 196 -33.77 -57.76 -22.01
C ARG A 196 -34.53 -59.01 -21.58
N MET A 197 -34.73 -59.20 -20.28
CA MET A 197 -35.51 -60.30 -19.70
C MET A 197 -37.00 -60.23 -20.11
N LEU A 198 -37.60 -59.03 -20.12
CA LEU A 198 -38.97 -58.79 -20.60
C LEU A 198 -39.11 -59.07 -22.11
N TYR A 199 -38.10 -58.73 -22.91
CA TYR A 199 -38.06 -59.06 -24.34
C TYR A 199 -37.88 -60.57 -24.59
N GLN A 200 -37.15 -61.29 -23.74
CA GLN A 200 -37.05 -62.75 -23.81
C GLN A 200 -38.35 -63.45 -23.42
N GLN A 201 -39.09 -62.92 -22.43
CA GLN A 201 -40.39 -63.46 -22.02
C GLN A 201 -41.52 -63.20 -23.05
N SER A 202 -41.36 -62.24 -23.96
CA SER A 202 -42.38 -61.85 -24.94
C SER A 202 -42.20 -62.47 -26.34
N GLN A 203 -41.39 -63.52 -26.50
CA GLN A 203 -41.39 -64.29 -27.74
C GLN A 203 -42.58 -65.25 -27.85
N ARG A 204 -43.62 -64.75 -28.53
CA ARG A 204 -44.54 -65.42 -29.48
C ARG A 204 -45.94 -64.90 -29.29
N ARG A 205 -46.45 -64.14 -30.27
CA ARG A 205 -47.83 -64.33 -30.77
C ARG A 205 -48.01 -63.72 -32.15
N HIS A 206 -48.66 -64.52 -33.00
CA HIS A 206 -48.97 -64.31 -34.39
C HIS A 206 -50.07 -63.26 -34.62
N ARG A 207 -50.03 -62.66 -35.81
CA ARG A 207 -51.11 -61.92 -36.46
C ARG A 207 -52.37 -62.78 -36.62
N THR A 208 -53.54 -62.27 -36.18
CA THR A 208 -54.89 -62.39 -36.77
C THR A 208 -55.77 -61.31 -36.12
N SER A 209 -56.32 -60.33 -36.84
CA SER A 209 -57.63 -60.33 -37.53
C SER A 209 -58.87 -60.27 -36.61
N SER A 210 -59.57 -59.13 -36.73
CA SER A 210 -61.03 -58.91 -36.81
C SER A 210 -61.99 -59.16 -35.62
N LEU A 211 -62.69 -58.05 -35.29
CA LEU A 211 -64.14 -57.84 -35.03
C LEU A 211 -64.73 -57.80 -33.60
N HIS A 212 -65.28 -56.61 -33.30
CA HIS A 212 -66.56 -56.23 -32.67
C HIS A 212 -67.18 -57.06 -31.53
N LEU A 213 -67.47 -56.38 -30.40
CA LEU A 213 -68.70 -56.53 -29.60
C LEU A 213 -68.98 -55.23 -28.82
N THR A 214 -70.23 -54.79 -28.88
CA THR A 214 -70.85 -53.59 -28.31
C THR A 214 -71.21 -53.77 -26.83
N ASP A 215 -71.22 -52.69 -26.03
CA ASP A 215 -72.41 -52.31 -25.24
C ASP A 215 -72.23 -50.98 -24.46
N GLU A 216 -73.03 -50.00 -24.88
CA GLU A 216 -73.92 -49.07 -24.15
C GLU A 216 -73.56 -48.47 -22.77
N LYS A 217 -73.80 -47.15 -22.72
CA LYS A 217 -73.86 -46.24 -21.56
C LYS A 217 -74.82 -46.71 -20.47
N LYS A 218 -74.43 -46.55 -19.20
CA LYS A 218 -75.37 -46.25 -18.11
C LYS A 218 -74.72 -45.40 -17.01
N MET A 219 -75.23 -44.18 -16.83
CA MET A 219 -74.96 -43.34 -15.67
C MET A 219 -75.52 -44.02 -14.41
N SER A 220 -74.72 -44.14 -13.35
CA SER A 220 -75.17 -44.50 -12.02
C SER A 220 -74.60 -43.54 -10.97
N ASN A 221 -75.43 -42.55 -10.65
CA ASN A 221 -75.71 -41.95 -9.35
C ASN A 221 -74.59 -41.89 -8.29
N LEU A 222 -74.22 -40.64 -8.03
CA LEU A 222 -73.73 -40.04 -6.78
C LEU A 222 -74.09 -40.83 -5.51
N SER A 223 -73.13 -41.57 -4.96
CA SER A 223 -73.06 -41.82 -3.53
C SER A 223 -72.21 -40.72 -2.91
N ALA A 224 -72.86 -39.68 -2.38
CA ALA A 224 -72.20 -38.69 -1.53
C ALA A 224 -71.64 -39.41 -0.29
N SER A 225 -70.34 -39.71 -0.31
CA SER A 225 -69.60 -40.12 0.87
C SER A 225 -69.79 -39.04 1.94
N LEU A 226 -70.51 -39.37 3.01
CA LEU A 226 -70.66 -38.51 4.18
C LEU A 226 -69.26 -38.10 4.66
N ILE A 227 -68.91 -36.83 4.46
CA ILE A 227 -67.64 -36.27 4.92
C ILE A 227 -67.66 -36.33 6.45
N THR A 228 -66.78 -37.14 7.04
CA THR A 228 -66.55 -37.20 8.50
C THR A 228 -66.37 -35.78 9.07
N ARG A 229 -66.91 -35.47 10.25
CA ARG A 229 -66.85 -34.13 10.87
C ARG A 229 -65.43 -33.54 10.85
N ASP A 230 -64.41 -34.37 11.08
CA ASP A 230 -63.01 -33.95 11.02
C ASP A 230 -62.50 -33.66 9.60
N ALA A 231 -62.97 -34.39 8.60
CA ALA A 231 -62.65 -34.12 7.20
C ALA A 231 -63.33 -32.83 6.72
N ALA A 232 -64.56 -32.57 7.16
CA ALA A 232 -65.26 -31.31 6.90
C ALA A 232 -64.56 -30.14 7.59
N ALA A 233 -64.24 -30.30 8.89
CA ALA A 233 -63.51 -29.29 9.65
C ALA A 233 -62.14 -28.98 9.02
N ARG A 234 -61.36 -29.99 8.61
CA ARG A 234 -60.08 -29.79 7.91
C ARG A 234 -60.24 -29.08 6.58
N THR A 235 -61.29 -29.38 5.83
CA THR A 235 -61.55 -28.75 4.51
C THR A 235 -61.97 -27.29 4.68
N ILE A 236 -62.86 -27.00 5.64
CA ILE A 236 -63.29 -25.65 5.98
C ILE A 236 -62.12 -24.83 6.53
N GLN A 237 -61.30 -25.41 7.43
CA GLN A 237 -60.12 -24.75 7.98
C GLN A 237 -59.08 -24.47 6.89
N ARG A 238 -58.85 -25.39 5.95
CA ARG A 238 -57.96 -25.15 4.79
C ARG A 238 -58.51 -24.02 3.92
N ALA A 239 -59.77 -24.09 3.53
CA ALA A 239 -60.41 -23.06 2.70
C ALA A 239 -60.37 -21.68 3.38
N TRP A 240 -60.65 -21.62 4.69
CA TRP A 240 -60.58 -20.39 5.48
C TRP A 240 -59.15 -19.85 5.60
N ARG A 241 -58.15 -20.70 5.86
CA ARG A 241 -56.72 -20.27 5.91
C ARG A 241 -56.23 -19.76 4.55
N THR A 242 -56.63 -20.41 3.46
CA THR A 242 -56.33 -19.95 2.10
C THR A 242 -56.98 -18.60 1.82
N TYR A 243 -58.26 -18.44 2.17
CA TYR A 243 -58.97 -17.17 2.01
C TYR A 243 -58.38 -16.05 2.88
N HIS A 244 -58.05 -16.34 4.13
CA HIS A 244 -57.44 -15.39 5.07
C HIS A 244 -56.04 -14.95 4.60
N SER A 245 -55.22 -15.88 4.11
CA SER A 245 -53.90 -15.57 3.55
C SER A 245 -54.02 -14.66 2.33
N LYS A 246 -54.96 -14.94 1.43
CA LYS A 246 -55.26 -14.07 0.27
C LYS A 246 -55.67 -12.66 0.68
N LEU A 247 -56.53 -12.54 1.69
CA LEU A 247 -57.00 -11.24 2.18
C LEU A 247 -55.85 -10.39 2.73
N VAL A 248 -55.02 -10.96 3.60
CA VAL A 248 -53.89 -10.27 4.22
C VAL A 248 -52.82 -9.90 3.17
N MET A 249 -52.54 -10.79 2.21
CA MET A 249 -51.60 -10.48 1.13
C MET A 249 -52.12 -9.41 0.17
N ARG A 250 -53.43 -9.37 -0.10
CA ARG A 250 -54.03 -8.28 -0.88
C ARG A 250 -53.86 -6.93 -0.18
N GLU A 251 -54.18 -6.87 1.12
CA GLU A 251 -53.98 -5.65 1.91
C GLU A 251 -52.51 -5.21 1.95
N PHE A 252 -51.55 -6.15 1.93
CA PHE A 252 -50.13 -5.83 1.85
C PHE A 252 -49.71 -5.31 0.48
N LEU A 253 -50.20 -5.91 -0.60
CA LEU A 253 -49.92 -5.45 -1.98
C LEU A 253 -50.49 -4.06 -2.24
N ASP A 254 -51.65 -3.73 -1.64
CA ASP A 254 -52.27 -2.39 -1.71
C ASP A 254 -51.41 -1.29 -1.07
N LEU A 255 -50.48 -1.62 -0.16
CA LEU A 255 -49.51 -0.66 0.39
C LEU A 255 -48.45 -0.26 -0.64
N GLY A 256 -48.24 -1.07 -1.69
CA GLY A 256 -47.28 -0.80 -2.75
C GLY A 256 -45.83 -0.74 -2.29
N LEU A 257 -45.45 -1.56 -1.31
CA LEU A 257 -44.07 -1.67 -0.78
C LEU A 257 -43.22 -2.52 -1.73
N THR A 258 -42.77 -1.92 -2.82
CA THR A 258 -41.85 -2.55 -3.78
C THR A 258 -40.48 -1.90 -3.72
N THR A 259 -39.43 -2.69 -3.92
CA THR A 259 -38.03 -2.23 -3.97
C THR A 259 -37.82 -1.11 -5.00
N GLY A 260 -38.50 -1.19 -6.15
CA GLY A 260 -38.47 -0.16 -7.19
C GLY A 260 -39.09 1.17 -6.76
N ARG A 261 -40.30 1.16 -6.17
CA ARG A 261 -41.00 2.39 -5.75
C ARG A 261 -40.28 3.11 -4.61
N ILE A 262 -39.76 2.36 -3.64
CA ILE A 262 -39.09 2.93 -2.46
C ILE A 262 -37.75 3.59 -2.84
N ARG A 263 -37.07 3.09 -3.89
CA ARG A 263 -35.83 3.68 -4.41
C ARG A 263 -36.03 5.08 -5.00
N ASP A 264 -37.19 5.35 -5.58
CA ASP A 264 -37.49 6.62 -6.25
C ASP A 264 -38.05 7.69 -5.28
N MET A 265 -38.25 7.34 -4.00
CA MET A 265 -38.71 8.24 -2.93
C MET A 265 -37.54 8.80 -2.11
N THR A 266 -37.69 10.01 -1.53
CA THR A 266 -36.67 10.59 -0.64
C THR A 266 -36.59 9.81 0.69
N PHE A 267 -35.43 9.81 1.35
CA PHE A 267 -35.23 9.07 2.60
C PHE A 267 -36.18 9.48 3.72
N GLU A 268 -36.49 10.77 3.86
CA GLU A 268 -37.45 11.27 4.86
C GLU A 268 -38.87 10.74 4.58
N ASP A 269 -39.30 10.75 3.31
CA ASP A 269 -40.61 10.23 2.90
C ASP A 269 -40.71 8.72 3.09
N VAL A 270 -39.64 7.97 2.81
CA VAL A 270 -39.58 6.52 3.05
C VAL A 270 -39.62 6.21 4.54
N GLY A 271 -38.89 6.98 5.37
CA GLY A 271 -38.93 6.86 6.82
C GLY A 271 -40.33 7.10 7.39
N ALA A 272 -41.04 8.12 6.89
CA ALA A 272 -42.43 8.40 7.25
C ALA A 272 -43.39 7.28 6.82
N LEU A 273 -43.22 6.74 5.60
CA LEU A 273 -44.03 5.63 5.09
C LEU A 273 -43.85 4.35 5.90
N LEU A 274 -42.60 3.95 6.20
CA LEU A 274 -42.29 2.71 6.92
C LEU A 274 -42.61 2.79 8.43
N SER A 275 -42.73 4.01 8.98
CA SER A 275 -43.15 4.23 10.37
C SER A 275 -44.67 4.34 10.56
N ALA A 276 -45.45 4.40 9.47
CA ALA A 276 -46.90 4.47 9.51
C ALA A 276 -47.53 3.21 10.16
N ASP A 277 -48.46 3.40 11.09
CA ASP A 277 -49.15 2.30 11.77
C ASP A 277 -49.89 1.31 10.83
N PRO A 278 -50.53 1.71 9.69
CA PRO A 278 -51.11 0.75 8.76
C PRO A 278 -50.07 -0.17 8.09
N VAL A 279 -48.86 0.34 7.84
CA VAL A 279 -47.75 -0.44 7.27
C VAL A 279 -47.22 -1.43 8.28
N LEU A 280 -47.00 -0.98 9.53
CA LEU A 280 -46.52 -1.84 10.62
C LEU A 280 -47.50 -2.96 10.96
N THR A 281 -48.80 -2.67 11.04
CA THR A 281 -49.84 -3.64 11.39
C THR A 281 -50.08 -4.68 10.29
N THR A 282 -50.04 -4.27 9.03
CA THR A 282 -50.21 -5.18 7.88
C THR A 282 -48.97 -6.05 7.67
N THR A 283 -47.77 -5.47 7.76
CA THR A 283 -46.51 -6.24 7.71
C THR A 283 -46.42 -7.24 8.86
N ALA A 284 -46.89 -6.88 10.07
CA ALA A 284 -46.95 -7.82 11.18
C ALA A 284 -47.86 -9.02 10.89
N ARG A 285 -49.00 -8.81 10.24
CA ARG A 285 -49.91 -9.91 9.84
C ARG A 285 -49.28 -10.81 8.78
N VAL A 286 -48.56 -10.25 7.81
CA VAL A 286 -47.84 -11.04 6.78
C VAL A 286 -46.70 -11.86 7.38
N LEU A 287 -45.89 -11.28 8.27
CA LEU A 287 -44.80 -12.02 8.92
C LEU A 287 -45.31 -13.19 9.79
N ARG A 288 -46.50 -13.06 10.40
CA ARG A 288 -47.17 -14.18 11.10
C ARG A 288 -47.61 -15.28 10.15
N LEU A 289 -48.12 -14.94 8.96
CA LEU A 289 -48.46 -15.94 7.95
C LEU A 289 -47.23 -16.72 7.46
N CYS A 290 -46.06 -16.06 7.45
CA CYS A 290 -44.79 -16.68 7.06
C CYS A 290 -44.11 -17.48 8.19
N GLY A 291 -44.67 -17.49 9.41
CA GLY A 291 -44.07 -18.17 10.57
C GLY A 291 -42.86 -17.44 11.19
N LEU A 292 -42.66 -16.16 10.85
CA LEU A 292 -41.51 -15.33 11.28
C LEU A 292 -41.76 -14.57 12.60
N GLN A 293 -42.87 -14.82 13.29
CA GLN A 293 -43.19 -14.23 14.60
C GLN A 293 -43.58 -15.33 15.59
N ASP A 294 -42.74 -15.54 16.61
CA ASP A 294 -43.08 -16.35 17.77
C ASP A 294 -44.28 -15.74 18.53
N MET A 295 -45.23 -16.59 18.91
CA MET A 295 -46.44 -16.21 19.65
C MET A 295 -46.17 -15.74 21.09
N GLU A 296 -44.92 -15.64 21.54
CA GLU A 296 -44.57 -15.46 22.97
C GLU A 296 -43.81 -14.17 23.31
N SER A 297 -43.38 -13.37 22.32
CA SER A 297 -42.71 -12.10 22.60
C SER A 297 -43.73 -10.98 22.76
N GLY A 298 -43.84 -10.43 23.98
CA GLY A 298 -44.79 -9.36 24.32
C GLY A 298 -44.86 -8.19 23.32
N THR A 299 -45.92 -7.39 23.41
CA THR A 299 -46.32 -6.34 22.45
C THR A 299 -45.21 -5.39 21.98
N MET A 300 -44.14 -5.21 22.76
CA MET A 300 -42.94 -4.42 22.43
C MET A 300 -41.91 -5.16 21.55
N GLY A 301 -41.71 -6.47 21.73
CA GLY A 301 -40.76 -7.28 20.95
C GLY A 301 -41.25 -7.54 19.52
N GLY A 302 -42.56 -7.78 19.37
CA GLY A 302 -43.19 -7.96 18.04
C GLY A 302 -43.09 -6.72 17.14
N ARG A 303 -43.17 -5.51 17.70
CA ARG A 303 -42.92 -4.27 16.94
C ARG A 303 -41.45 -4.11 16.52
N GLY A 304 -40.51 -4.67 17.28
CA GLY A 304 -39.08 -4.66 16.96
C GLY A 304 -38.72 -5.55 15.77
N ALA A 305 -39.27 -6.77 15.71
CA ALA A 305 -39.07 -7.69 14.60
C ALA A 305 -39.61 -7.14 13.26
N VAL A 306 -40.78 -6.50 13.30
CA VAL A 306 -41.40 -5.84 12.12
C VAL A 306 -40.54 -4.67 11.64
N ARG A 307 -40.05 -3.81 12.55
CA ARG A 307 -39.17 -2.70 12.19
C ARG A 307 -37.83 -3.18 11.62
N THR A 308 -37.30 -4.28 12.16
CA THR A 308 -36.07 -4.90 11.66
C THR A 308 -36.29 -5.43 10.25
N PHE A 309 -37.40 -6.12 9.99
CA PHE A 309 -37.77 -6.53 8.64
C PHE A 309 -37.91 -5.33 7.69
N LEU A 310 -38.64 -4.28 8.08
CA LEU A 310 -38.82 -3.08 7.25
C LEU A 310 -37.51 -2.31 7.01
N SER A 311 -36.55 -2.38 7.93
CA SER A 311 -35.21 -1.80 7.72
C SER A 311 -34.42 -2.49 6.62
N SER A 312 -34.75 -3.72 6.23
CA SER A 312 -34.14 -4.35 5.05
C SER A 312 -34.46 -3.57 3.76
N TYR A 313 -35.65 -3.00 3.63
CA TYR A 313 -35.99 -2.13 2.50
C TYR A 313 -35.14 -0.86 2.49
N LEU A 314 -34.99 -0.19 3.65
CA LEU A 314 -34.14 1.01 3.79
C LEU A 314 -32.67 0.74 3.46
N ILE A 315 -32.11 -0.36 3.98
CA ILE A 315 -30.71 -0.75 3.78
C ILE A 315 -30.44 -1.03 2.30
N VAL A 316 -31.40 -1.61 1.58
CA VAL A 316 -31.22 -1.95 0.16
C VAL A 316 -31.44 -0.75 -0.76
N THR A 317 -32.40 0.14 -0.45
CA THR A 317 -32.77 1.25 -1.35
C THR A 317 -31.93 2.51 -1.11
N HIS A 318 -31.59 2.81 0.14
CA HIS A 318 -30.86 4.04 0.55
C HIS A 318 -29.62 3.71 1.40
N PRO A 319 -28.65 2.90 0.90
CA PRO A 319 -27.51 2.46 1.69
C PRO A 319 -26.60 3.62 2.13
N THR A 320 -26.46 4.66 1.29
CA THR A 320 -25.58 5.82 1.57
C THR A 320 -26.06 6.71 2.70
N GLU A 321 -27.36 6.71 2.97
CA GLU A 321 -27.97 7.53 4.03
C GLU A 321 -28.13 6.74 5.34
N VAL A 322 -28.25 5.42 5.25
CA VAL A 322 -28.40 4.53 6.41
C VAL A 322 -27.06 4.10 7.00
N LEU A 323 -26.02 3.96 6.17
CA LEU A 323 -24.72 3.42 6.58
C LEU A 323 -23.65 4.51 6.48
N SER A 324 -23.07 4.87 7.63
CA SER A 324 -22.03 5.90 7.74
C SER A 324 -20.70 5.48 7.10
N SER A 325 -20.51 4.18 6.81
CA SER A 325 -19.24 3.57 6.41
C SER A 325 -19.48 2.42 5.41
N ASN A 326 -18.57 2.24 4.44
CA ASN A 326 -18.62 1.18 3.43
C ASN A 326 -17.70 -0.01 3.80
N GLY A 327 -17.77 -0.47 5.06
CA GLY A 327 -16.99 -1.61 5.55
C GLY A 327 -17.53 -2.98 5.13
N GLU A 328 -16.78 -4.04 5.47
CA GLU A 328 -17.14 -5.43 5.15
C GLU A 328 -18.43 -5.88 5.86
N GLN A 329 -18.68 -5.40 7.08
CA GLN A 329 -19.90 -5.72 7.84
C GLN A 329 -21.13 -5.06 7.22
N GLU A 330 -21.00 -3.82 6.74
CA GLU A 330 -22.06 -3.08 6.07
C GLU A 330 -22.39 -3.69 4.70
N GLN A 331 -21.38 -4.16 3.96
CA GLN A 331 -21.58 -4.88 2.69
C GLN A 331 -22.24 -6.24 2.89
N ASP A 332 -21.83 -7.01 3.91
CA ASP A 332 -22.48 -8.28 4.28
C ASP A 332 -23.95 -8.04 4.68
N LEU A 333 -24.22 -6.99 5.47
CA LEU A 333 -25.58 -6.63 5.86
C LEU A 333 -26.46 -6.27 4.65
N ILE A 334 -25.94 -5.50 3.69
CA ILE A 334 -26.67 -5.18 2.44
C ILE A 334 -26.94 -6.46 1.64
N ALA A 335 -25.96 -7.36 1.53
CA ALA A 335 -26.13 -8.62 0.81
C ALA A 335 -27.21 -9.50 1.47
N LYS A 336 -27.19 -9.65 2.79
CA LYS A 336 -28.20 -10.41 3.55
C LYS A 336 -29.58 -9.77 3.53
N ALA A 337 -29.67 -8.44 3.50
CA ALA A 337 -30.93 -7.74 3.30
C ALA A 337 -31.52 -8.00 1.90
N ARG A 338 -30.68 -8.03 0.86
CA ARG A 338 -31.11 -8.36 -0.51
C ARG A 338 -31.58 -9.81 -0.63
N GLU A 339 -30.83 -10.76 -0.06
CA GLU A 339 -31.21 -12.18 -0.03
C GLU A 339 -32.58 -12.38 0.65
N LEU A 340 -32.83 -11.68 1.77
CA LEU A 340 -34.12 -11.70 2.46
C LEU A 340 -35.27 -11.16 1.59
N LEU A 341 -35.08 -10.01 0.94
CA LEU A 341 -36.12 -9.42 0.09
C LEU A 341 -36.42 -10.28 -1.14
N VAL A 342 -35.41 -10.90 -1.74
CA VAL A 342 -35.59 -11.84 -2.86
C VAL A 342 -36.36 -13.08 -2.43
N ALA A 343 -36.02 -13.67 -1.28
CA ALA A 343 -36.77 -14.80 -0.73
C ALA A 343 -38.23 -14.43 -0.42
N PHE A 344 -38.48 -13.21 0.07
CA PHE A 344 -39.83 -12.72 0.36
C PHE A 344 -40.64 -12.45 -0.93
N GLU A 345 -40.01 -11.91 -1.97
CA GLU A 345 -40.63 -11.70 -3.28
C GLU A 345 -41.03 -13.02 -3.96
N GLN A 346 -40.28 -14.11 -3.74
CA GLN A 346 -40.62 -15.46 -4.24
C GLN A 346 -41.84 -16.08 -3.55
N VAL A 347 -41.97 -15.88 -2.23
CA VAL A 347 -43.10 -16.40 -1.42
C VAL A 347 -44.40 -15.61 -1.65
N THR A 348 -44.29 -14.32 -1.97
CA THR A 348 -45.44 -13.41 -2.18
C THR A 348 -46.48 -13.91 -3.20
N PRO A 349 -46.14 -14.36 -4.43
CA PRO A 349 -47.11 -14.91 -5.38
C PRO A 349 -47.71 -16.26 -4.95
N LEU A 350 -46.99 -17.06 -4.16
CA LEU A 350 -47.51 -18.33 -3.66
C LEU A 350 -48.59 -18.13 -2.59
N LEU A 351 -48.40 -17.16 -1.70
CA LEU A 351 -49.37 -16.80 -0.67
C LEU A 351 -50.61 -16.08 -1.25
N SER A 352 -50.46 -15.38 -2.39
CA SER A 352 -51.58 -14.67 -3.06
C SER A 352 -52.40 -15.57 -4.00
N SER A 353 -51.82 -16.59 -4.63
CA SER A 353 -52.52 -17.51 -5.55
C SER A 353 -53.40 -18.54 -4.81
N GLY A 354 -52.99 -18.96 -3.60
CA GLY A 354 -53.71 -19.90 -2.73
C GLY A 354 -54.00 -21.29 -3.34
N CYS A 355 -53.29 -21.67 -4.39
CA CYS A 355 -53.43 -22.96 -5.10
C CYS A 355 -52.22 -23.88 -4.90
N CYS A 356 -51.53 -23.79 -3.76
CA CYS A 356 -50.27 -24.51 -3.55
C CYS A 356 -50.42 -25.65 -2.54
N SER A 357 -49.79 -26.79 -2.83
CA SER A 357 -49.74 -27.93 -1.92
C SER A 357 -49.00 -27.52 -0.63
N PRO A 358 -49.41 -28.01 0.56
CA PRO A 358 -48.74 -27.66 1.82
C PRO A 358 -47.24 -27.97 1.81
N LEU A 359 -46.80 -28.93 0.99
CA LEU A 359 -45.42 -29.40 0.93
C LEU A 359 -44.52 -28.45 0.12
N SER A 360 -45.04 -27.85 -0.96
CA SER A 360 -44.28 -26.93 -1.82
C SER A 360 -44.03 -25.59 -1.13
N ILE A 361 -45.07 -25.03 -0.47
CA ILE A 361 -44.98 -23.78 0.28
C ILE A 361 -44.00 -23.93 1.47
N SER A 362 -43.89 -25.13 2.05
CA SER A 362 -43.03 -25.38 3.21
C SER A 362 -41.54 -25.14 2.92
N THR A 363 -41.08 -25.45 1.70
CA THR A 363 -39.65 -25.30 1.34
C THR A 363 -39.26 -23.85 1.15
N GLU A 364 -40.07 -23.07 0.44
CA GLU A 364 -39.80 -21.64 0.23
C GLU A 364 -40.00 -20.80 1.49
N LEU A 365 -40.98 -21.16 2.34
CA LEU A 365 -41.13 -20.56 3.66
C LEU A 365 -39.93 -20.87 4.56
N GLN A 366 -39.36 -22.08 4.48
CA GLN A 366 -38.15 -22.42 5.23
C GLN A 366 -36.95 -21.59 4.78
N VAL A 367 -36.76 -21.40 3.46
CA VAL A 367 -35.71 -20.53 2.91
C VAL A 367 -35.89 -19.08 3.38
N LEU A 368 -37.13 -18.57 3.41
CA LEU A 368 -37.43 -17.24 3.93
C LEU A 368 -37.11 -17.11 5.43
N CYS A 369 -37.45 -18.13 6.23
CA CYS A 369 -37.11 -18.18 7.66
C CYS A 369 -35.60 -18.20 7.91
N GLU A 370 -34.86 -18.99 7.14
CA GLU A 370 -33.40 -19.04 7.21
C GLU A 370 -32.79 -17.69 6.83
N ALA A 371 -33.22 -17.09 5.70
CA ALA A 371 -32.75 -15.78 5.25
C ALA A 371 -33.06 -14.66 6.27
N TYR A 372 -34.26 -14.69 6.88
CA TYR A 372 -34.64 -13.75 7.94
C TYR A 372 -33.76 -13.90 9.18
N SER A 373 -33.48 -15.14 9.61
CA SER A 373 -32.64 -15.39 10.78
C SER A 373 -31.19 -14.92 10.58
N VAL A 374 -30.63 -15.15 9.38
CA VAL A 374 -29.29 -14.70 8.99
C VAL A 374 -29.24 -13.18 8.97
N PHE A 375 -30.18 -12.53 8.28
CA PHE A 375 -30.28 -11.07 8.26
C PHE A 375 -30.48 -10.47 9.66
N PHE A 376 -31.36 -11.04 10.47
CA PHE A 376 -31.64 -10.57 11.83
C PHE A 376 -30.40 -10.60 12.71
N SER A 377 -29.62 -11.69 12.63
CA SER A 377 -28.35 -11.82 13.35
C SER A 377 -27.30 -10.81 12.88
N ALA A 378 -27.15 -10.63 11.56
CA ALA A 378 -26.22 -9.67 10.96
C ALA A 378 -26.60 -8.22 11.32
N PHE A 379 -27.89 -7.88 11.25
CA PHE A 379 -28.41 -6.57 11.60
C PHE A 379 -28.16 -6.22 13.07
N HIS A 380 -28.37 -7.17 13.99
CA HIS A 380 -28.09 -6.95 15.40
C HIS A 380 -26.60 -6.87 15.72
N ALA A 381 -25.75 -7.65 15.04
CA ALA A 381 -24.30 -7.56 15.15
C ALA A 381 -23.79 -6.18 14.69
N TRP A 382 -24.22 -5.75 13.51
CA TRP A 382 -23.93 -4.41 12.96
C TRP A 382 -24.40 -3.30 13.91
N LYS A 383 -25.66 -3.33 14.35
CA LYS A 383 -26.23 -2.33 15.26
C LYS A 383 -25.46 -2.24 16.58
N THR A 384 -25.00 -3.38 17.11
CA THR A 384 -24.20 -3.41 18.33
C THR A 384 -22.84 -2.77 18.10
N HIS A 385 -22.18 -3.08 16.98
CA HIS A 385 -20.92 -2.47 16.60
C HIS A 385 -21.05 -0.96 16.37
N ASP A 386 -22.01 -0.53 15.56
CA ASP A 386 -22.28 0.89 15.27
C ASP A 386 -22.57 1.69 16.54
N SER A 387 -23.41 1.14 17.44
CA SER A 387 -23.68 1.78 18.73
C SER A 387 -22.42 1.92 19.59
N SER A 388 -21.48 0.97 19.51
CA SER A 388 -20.22 1.03 20.25
C SER A 388 -19.27 2.10 19.68
N VAL A 389 -19.18 2.22 18.35
CA VAL A 389 -18.39 3.24 17.66
C VAL A 389 -18.95 4.63 17.97
N LEU A 390 -20.27 4.80 17.92
CA LEU A 390 -20.93 6.05 18.28
C LEU A 390 -20.63 6.44 19.74
N ILE A 391 -20.68 5.48 20.67
CA ILE A 391 -20.30 5.72 22.07
C ILE A 391 -18.84 6.17 22.19
N GLU A 392 -17.91 5.57 21.43
CA GLU A 392 -16.50 5.97 21.43
C GLU A 392 -16.28 7.38 20.88
N ILE A 393 -16.92 7.73 19.77
CA ILE A 393 -16.87 9.09 19.19
C ILE A 393 -17.42 10.11 20.19
N MET A 394 -18.57 9.81 20.79
CA MET A 394 -19.17 10.68 21.82
C MET A 394 -18.27 10.85 23.06
N LEU A 395 -17.55 9.79 23.46
CA LEU A 395 -16.58 9.85 24.54
C LEU A 395 -15.36 10.69 24.16
N ALA A 396 -14.86 10.59 22.94
CA ALA A 396 -13.76 11.40 22.44
C ALA A 396 -14.13 12.89 22.43
N GLN A 397 -15.29 13.25 21.86
CA GLN A 397 -15.82 14.62 21.88
C GLN A 397 -16.00 15.15 23.30
N PHE A 398 -16.48 14.31 24.23
CA PHE A 398 -16.61 14.69 25.64
C PHE A 398 -15.24 15.01 26.28
N ILE A 399 -14.20 14.22 25.99
CA ILE A 399 -12.84 14.43 26.51
C ILE A 399 -12.20 15.69 25.91
N GLU A 400 -12.41 15.96 24.62
CA GLU A 400 -11.92 17.17 23.95
C GLU A 400 -12.53 18.42 24.57
N LEU A 401 -13.86 18.43 24.77
CA LEU A 401 -14.55 19.52 25.47
C LEU A 401 -14.03 19.69 26.90
N GLU A 402 -13.72 18.59 27.60
CA GLU A 402 -13.14 18.65 28.95
C GLU A 402 -11.68 19.16 28.95
N LEU A 403 -10.91 18.90 27.89
CA LEU A 403 -9.55 19.43 27.72
C LEU A 403 -9.57 20.93 27.43
N ILE A 404 -10.48 21.39 26.57
CA ILE A 404 -10.73 22.80 26.26
C ILE A 404 -11.25 23.52 27.51
N TRP A 405 -12.16 22.90 28.25
CA TRP A 405 -12.62 23.44 29.53
C TRP A 405 -11.44 23.69 30.49
N GLN A 406 -10.47 22.77 30.58
CA GLN A 406 -9.30 22.93 31.44
C GLN A 406 -8.40 24.11 31.06
N THR A 407 -8.38 24.54 29.79
CA THR A 407 -7.59 25.70 29.37
C THR A 407 -8.35 27.01 29.59
N VAL A 408 -9.67 27.02 29.34
CA VAL A 408 -10.52 28.23 29.40
C VAL A 408 -11.04 28.54 30.82
N LYS A 409 -10.96 27.58 31.75
CA LYS A 409 -11.48 27.75 33.12
C LYS A 409 -10.81 28.88 33.90
N ASP A 410 -9.53 29.17 33.62
CA ASP A 410 -8.77 30.16 34.36
C ASP A 410 -8.76 31.57 33.70
N ASP A 411 -9.25 31.70 32.46
CA ASP A 411 -9.33 32.97 31.75
C ASP A 411 -10.49 33.85 32.24
N ARG A 412 -10.22 34.84 33.10
CA ARG A 412 -11.24 35.75 33.66
C ARG A 412 -11.48 37.04 32.86
N ALA A 413 -11.00 37.12 31.63
CA ALA A 413 -11.14 38.30 30.78
C ALA A 413 -12.51 38.30 30.04
N GLY A 414 -13.57 38.72 30.74
CA GLY A 414 -14.78 39.39 30.24
C GLY A 414 -15.63 38.80 29.10
N GLY A 415 -16.94 38.63 29.38
CA GLY A 415 -18.05 38.58 28.40
C GLY A 415 -18.14 37.30 27.58
N VAL A 416 -17.35 37.19 26.52
CA VAL A 416 -17.44 36.10 25.54
C VAL A 416 -16.96 34.77 26.14
N ALA A 417 -16.02 34.81 27.09
CA ALA A 417 -15.53 33.63 27.78
C ALA A 417 -16.62 32.91 28.59
N ASP A 418 -17.60 33.64 29.12
CA ASP A 418 -18.70 33.05 29.90
C ASP A 418 -19.73 32.36 28.99
N ASP A 419 -20.00 32.90 27.80
CA ASP A 419 -20.83 32.24 26.78
C ASP A 419 -20.18 30.94 26.28
N TYR A 420 -18.86 30.94 26.05
CA TYR A 420 -18.12 29.72 25.72
C TYR A 420 -18.18 28.68 26.84
N ARG A 421 -18.09 29.11 28.11
CA ARG A 421 -18.22 28.22 29.27
C ARG A 421 -19.60 27.59 29.35
N GLN A 422 -20.65 28.38 29.10
CA GLN A 422 -22.03 27.91 29.11
C GLN A 422 -22.28 26.94 27.94
N GLY A 423 -21.76 27.25 26.74
CA GLY A 423 -21.84 26.37 25.57
C GLY A 423 -21.13 25.03 25.78
N ILE A 424 -19.91 25.03 26.34
CA ILE A 424 -19.18 23.79 26.64
C ILE A 424 -19.95 22.93 27.67
N ARG A 425 -20.47 23.54 28.74
CA ARG A 425 -21.26 22.80 29.74
C ARG A 425 -22.56 22.25 29.17
N GLN A 426 -23.28 23.01 28.36
CA GLN A 426 -24.53 22.56 27.74
C GLN A 426 -24.28 21.37 26.80
N ASN A 427 -23.22 21.44 26.00
CA ASN A 427 -22.82 20.34 25.11
C ASN A 427 -22.36 19.11 25.90
N GLN A 428 -21.60 19.28 26.99
CA GLN A 428 -21.24 18.17 27.88
C GLN A 428 -22.47 17.50 28.51
N ILE A 429 -23.48 18.27 28.95
CA ILE A 429 -24.73 17.73 29.51
C ILE A 429 -25.49 16.94 28.44
N LEU A 430 -25.59 17.48 27.22
CA LEU A 430 -26.30 16.83 26.11
C LEU A 430 -25.61 15.54 25.64
N LEU A 431 -24.27 15.55 25.54
CA LEU A 431 -23.47 14.37 25.23
C LEU A 431 -23.60 13.31 26.32
N LEU A 432 -23.56 13.70 27.59
CA LEU A 432 -23.70 12.78 28.71
C LEU A 432 -25.11 12.18 28.80
N ALA A 433 -26.15 12.96 28.50
CA ALA A 433 -27.53 12.46 28.41
C ALA A 433 -27.69 11.43 27.28
N ARG A 434 -27.11 11.70 26.10
CA ARG A 434 -27.10 10.76 24.96
C ARG A 434 -26.29 9.49 25.26
N LEU A 435 -25.13 9.62 25.91
CA LEU A 435 -24.31 8.47 26.35
C LEU A 435 -25.06 7.60 27.36
N LYS A 436 -25.78 8.20 28.32
CA LYS A 436 -26.63 7.48 29.28
C LYS A 436 -27.77 6.72 28.60
N ARG A 437 -28.34 7.27 27.52
CA ARG A 437 -29.38 6.61 26.72
C ARG A 437 -28.86 5.41 25.91
N LEU A 438 -27.63 5.49 25.40
CA LEU A 438 -27.04 4.46 24.54
C LEU A 438 -26.37 3.32 25.32
N ALA A 439 -25.61 3.64 26.37
CA ALA A 439 -24.84 2.65 27.13
C ALA A 439 -25.46 2.25 28.48
N GLY A 440 -26.51 2.96 28.93
CA GLY A 440 -27.05 2.87 30.28
C GLY A 440 -26.33 3.81 31.26
N SER A 441 -27.03 4.26 32.32
CA SER A 441 -26.54 5.30 33.23
C SER A 441 -25.19 4.97 33.87
N ASP A 442 -25.05 3.74 34.35
CA ASP A 442 -23.93 3.34 35.21
C ASP A 442 -22.69 3.02 34.37
N ARG A 443 -22.90 2.34 33.25
CA ARG A 443 -21.84 2.00 32.28
C ARG A 443 -21.31 3.24 31.57
N ALA A 444 -22.17 4.18 31.15
CA ALA A 444 -21.74 5.44 30.55
C ALA A 444 -20.83 6.25 31.50
N MET A 445 -21.24 6.38 32.77
CA MET A 445 -20.46 7.09 33.79
C MET A 445 -19.12 6.38 34.09
N GLN A 446 -19.06 5.05 34.01
CA GLN A 446 -17.83 4.30 34.15
C GLN A 446 -16.88 4.52 32.95
N MET A 447 -17.39 4.45 31.72
CA MET A 447 -16.61 4.71 30.51
C MET A 447 -16.03 6.12 30.47
N VAL A 448 -16.82 7.14 30.83
CA VAL A 448 -16.34 8.53 30.95
C VAL A 448 -15.22 8.65 31.99
N ARG A 449 -15.37 8.03 33.16
CA ARG A 449 -14.35 8.06 34.22
C ARG A 449 -13.05 7.38 33.77
N ASP A 450 -13.15 6.25 33.10
CA ASP A 450 -11.97 5.51 32.64
C ASP A 450 -11.27 6.21 31.48
N ALA A 451 -12.03 6.81 30.56
CA ALA A 451 -11.48 7.60 29.46
C ALA A 451 -10.79 8.88 29.96
N LEU A 452 -11.38 9.60 30.93
CA LEU A 452 -10.75 10.76 31.56
C LEU A 452 -9.47 10.40 32.33
N LYS A 453 -9.45 9.24 33.01
CA LYS A 453 -8.23 8.72 33.66
C LYS A 453 -7.13 8.40 32.64
N LYS A 454 -7.48 7.82 31.49
CA LYS A 454 -6.53 7.56 30.40
C LYS A 454 -5.95 8.87 29.84
N ALA A 455 -6.79 9.84 29.51
CA ALA A 455 -6.36 11.15 28.99
C ALA A 455 -5.43 11.90 29.97
N LYS A 456 -5.75 11.89 31.28
CA LYS A 456 -4.88 12.49 32.31
C LYS A 456 -3.52 11.77 32.43
N ARG A 457 -3.48 10.45 32.27
CA ARG A 457 -2.22 9.68 32.27
C ARG A 457 -1.36 9.99 31.04
N GLU A 458 -1.97 10.16 29.87
CA GLU A 458 -1.26 10.54 28.65
C GLU A 458 -0.69 11.95 28.73
N LYS A 459 -1.45 12.93 29.24
CA LYS A 459 -0.95 14.29 29.50
C LYS A 459 0.24 14.31 30.47
N LYS A 460 0.22 13.45 31.50
CA LYS A 460 1.35 13.32 32.44
C LYS A 460 2.58 12.67 31.76
N ARG A 461 2.39 11.72 30.84
CA ARG A 461 3.48 11.11 30.05
C ARG A 461 4.07 12.09 29.05
N THR A 462 3.26 12.90 28.37
CA THR A 462 3.74 13.93 27.42
C THR A 462 4.44 15.08 28.14
N ALA A 463 3.94 15.51 29.31
CA ALA A 463 4.64 16.48 30.17
C ALA A 463 5.99 15.94 30.69
N ALA A 464 6.06 14.66 31.09
CA ALA A 464 7.30 14.02 31.51
C ALA A 464 8.32 13.85 30.36
N LYS A 465 7.85 13.65 29.12
CA LYS A 465 8.72 13.65 27.92
C LYS A 465 9.29 15.04 27.60
N LYS A 466 8.52 16.11 27.82
CA LYS A 466 8.99 17.49 27.60
C LYS A 466 9.99 17.97 28.66
N GLN A 467 9.98 17.40 29.88
CA GLN A 467 10.92 17.74 30.95
C GLN A 467 12.26 16.96 30.89
N ALA A 468 12.46 16.06 29.92
CA ALA A 468 13.69 15.28 29.75
C ALA A 468 14.68 15.91 28.72
N ILE A 469 14.68 17.24 28.62
CA ILE A 469 15.69 18.04 27.91
C ILE A 469 16.40 18.89 28.98
N PRO A 470 17.74 18.84 29.11
CA PRO A 470 18.44 19.64 30.12
C PRO A 470 18.38 21.12 29.74
N ARG A 471 17.93 21.93 30.70
CA ARG A 471 17.94 23.40 30.67
C ARG A 471 19.35 23.91 30.39
N SER A 472 19.56 24.50 29.22
CA SER A 472 20.53 25.56 29.00
C SER A 472 19.82 26.91 29.14
N ALA A 473 20.52 27.86 29.75
CA ALA A 473 20.01 29.14 30.21
C ALA A 473 19.30 29.95 29.12
N GLU A 474 18.14 30.52 29.45
CA GLU A 474 17.49 31.52 28.61
C GLU A 474 17.15 32.75 29.46
N VAL A 475 17.63 33.87 28.93
CA VAL A 475 17.41 35.25 29.34
C VAL A 475 15.94 35.61 29.06
N ALA A 476 15.41 36.56 29.83
CA ALA A 476 14.04 37.05 29.73
C ALA A 476 13.63 37.46 28.29
N PRO A 477 12.38 37.22 27.85
CA PRO A 477 11.91 37.72 26.58
C PRO A 477 11.40 39.15 26.72
N SER A 478 12.04 40.08 26.03
CA SER A 478 11.47 41.35 25.62
C SER A 478 10.64 41.14 24.35
N THR A 479 9.46 41.74 24.37
CA THR A 479 8.48 41.98 23.32
C THR A 479 9.12 42.39 21.99
N GLU A 480 8.79 41.69 20.89
CA GLU A 480 8.58 42.30 19.56
C GLU A 480 7.93 41.29 18.59
N ALA A 481 7.05 41.83 17.77
CA ALA A 481 6.03 41.12 17.02
C ALA A 481 6.53 40.55 15.68
N LEU A 482 6.23 39.27 15.42
CA LEU A 482 6.10 38.73 14.07
C LEU A 482 4.92 37.75 14.04
N THR A 483 3.94 38.10 13.23
CA THR A 483 2.67 37.41 13.04
C THR A 483 2.86 36.18 12.16
N GLU A 484 2.88 34.99 12.75
CA GLU A 484 2.68 33.73 12.03
C GLU A 484 1.23 33.28 12.21
N SER A 485 0.49 33.36 11.10
CA SER A 485 -0.92 33.01 10.97
C SER A 485 -1.13 31.51 11.12
N VAL A 486 -1.64 31.09 12.28
CA VAL A 486 -2.19 29.75 12.51
C VAL A 486 -3.67 29.77 12.14
N ALA A 487 -4.00 29.21 10.98
CA ALA A 487 -5.38 29.06 10.54
C ALA A 487 -6.15 28.10 11.46
N SER A 488 -7.27 28.59 12.00
CA SER A 488 -8.31 27.78 12.65
C SER A 488 -9.41 27.44 11.63
N PRO A 489 -10.10 26.28 11.77
CA PRO A 489 -10.98 25.73 10.74
C PRO A 489 -12.41 26.23 10.90
N ILE A 490 -12.71 27.48 10.52
CA ILE A 490 -14.09 27.96 10.32
C ILE A 490 -14.08 29.03 9.22
N SER A 491 -14.04 28.61 7.95
CA SER A 491 -14.38 29.43 6.78
C SER A 491 -14.65 28.52 5.58
N GLU A 492 -15.69 27.71 5.70
CA GLU A 492 -16.26 26.92 4.60
C GLU A 492 -17.75 27.26 4.49
N THR A 493 -18.10 28.42 3.92
CA THR A 493 -19.48 28.58 3.40
C THR A 493 -19.70 29.63 2.31
N PHE A 494 -18.70 30.42 1.89
CA PHE A 494 -18.88 31.32 0.75
C PHE A 494 -17.57 31.47 0.00
N ASN A 495 -17.39 30.70 -1.09
CA ASN A 495 -16.49 30.99 -2.23
C ASN A 495 -16.60 29.88 -3.29
N ASN A 496 -17.79 29.66 -3.86
CA ASN A 496 -18.03 28.52 -4.77
C ASN A 496 -18.45 28.88 -6.19
N VAL A 497 -18.14 30.09 -6.70
CA VAL A 497 -18.56 30.45 -8.07
C VAL A 497 -17.44 30.89 -9.03
N ASP A 498 -16.26 31.33 -8.57
CA ASP A 498 -15.24 31.86 -9.51
C ASP A 498 -13.90 31.09 -9.60
N SER A 499 -13.86 29.80 -9.20
CA SER A 499 -12.61 29.03 -9.17
C SER A 499 -12.13 28.47 -10.53
N ALA A 500 -13.00 28.41 -11.55
CA ALA A 500 -12.60 27.82 -12.83
C ALA A 500 -11.69 28.76 -13.65
N VAL A 501 -11.93 30.07 -13.60
CA VAL A 501 -11.14 31.08 -14.33
C VAL A 501 -9.79 31.34 -13.66
N LEU A 502 -9.71 31.23 -12.33
CA LEU A 502 -8.46 31.40 -11.58
C LEU A 502 -7.50 30.22 -11.73
N LYS A 503 -7.99 28.98 -11.86
CA LYS A 503 -7.12 27.80 -12.06
C LYS A 503 -6.52 27.70 -13.46
N GLU A 504 -7.23 28.18 -14.49
CA GLU A 504 -6.69 28.29 -15.86
C GLU A 504 -5.57 29.34 -15.93
N LEU A 505 -5.67 30.41 -15.13
CA LEU A 505 -4.63 31.42 -14.96
C LEU A 505 -3.43 30.91 -14.13
N ASP A 506 -3.64 30.03 -13.14
CA ASP A 506 -2.57 29.41 -12.36
C ASP A 506 -1.73 28.41 -13.17
N LYS A 507 -2.33 27.65 -14.10
CA LYS A 507 -1.55 26.81 -15.05
C LYS A 507 -0.64 27.66 -15.96
N GLN A 508 -1.04 28.89 -16.25
CA GLN A 508 -0.23 29.85 -17.01
C GLN A 508 0.77 30.64 -16.14
N ARG A 509 0.68 30.55 -14.81
CA ARG A 509 1.51 31.27 -13.83
C ARG A 509 2.37 30.37 -12.96
N ILE A 510 3.04 29.38 -13.53
CA ILE A 510 4.26 28.89 -12.87
C ILE A 510 5.26 30.04 -12.96
N SER A 511 5.54 30.70 -11.83
CA SER A 511 6.53 31.78 -11.77
C SER A 511 7.83 31.31 -12.44
N PRO A 512 8.50 32.12 -13.28
CA PRO A 512 9.79 31.77 -13.84
C PRO A 512 10.79 31.26 -12.78
N HIS A 513 10.69 31.82 -11.57
CA HIS A 513 11.45 31.36 -10.41
C HIS A 513 11.12 29.91 -10.02
N GLU A 514 9.85 29.52 -10.00
CA GLU A 514 9.42 28.16 -9.63
C GLU A 514 9.82 27.13 -10.70
N ARG A 515 9.79 27.50 -11.99
CA ARG A 515 10.37 26.68 -13.06
C ARG A 515 11.88 26.53 -12.89
N PHE A 516 12.56 27.61 -12.53
CA PHE A 516 14.00 27.62 -12.31
C PHE A 516 14.41 26.77 -11.10
N THR A 517 13.70 26.87 -9.98
CA THR A 517 13.93 25.97 -8.83
C THR A 517 13.61 24.53 -9.18
N ARG A 518 12.56 24.25 -9.96
CA ARG A 518 12.26 22.87 -10.44
C ARG A 518 13.40 22.28 -11.27
N ILE A 519 13.99 23.06 -12.17
CA ILE A 519 15.15 22.64 -12.98
C ILE A 519 16.38 22.36 -12.10
N LEU A 520 16.52 23.12 -11.01
CA LEU A 520 17.65 23.00 -10.08
C LEU A 520 17.43 21.99 -8.95
N THR A 521 16.20 21.55 -8.68
CA THR A 521 15.89 20.47 -7.74
C THR A 521 16.14 19.09 -8.36
N ALA A 522 16.54 18.14 -7.52
CA ALA A 522 16.86 16.78 -7.95
C ALA A 522 15.66 15.85 -8.06
N LEU A 523 14.63 16.09 -7.25
CA LEU A 523 13.49 15.20 -7.16
C LEU A 523 12.46 15.51 -8.25
N PRO A 524 11.95 14.48 -8.96
CA PRO A 524 10.69 14.54 -9.67
C PRO A 524 9.53 14.93 -8.74
N GLU A 525 8.41 15.34 -9.32
CA GLU A 525 7.18 15.59 -8.54
C GLU A 525 6.81 14.35 -7.70
N ASN A 526 6.31 14.56 -6.48
CA ASN A 526 6.02 13.47 -5.54
C ASN A 526 5.12 12.39 -6.15
N ARG A 527 4.11 12.79 -6.94
CA ARG A 527 3.21 11.87 -7.67
C ARG A 527 3.97 11.04 -8.71
N ALA A 528 4.78 11.69 -9.54
CA ALA A 528 5.59 11.01 -10.54
C ALA A 528 6.62 10.05 -9.90
N LEU A 529 7.29 10.46 -8.82
CA LEU A 529 8.23 9.61 -8.10
C LEU A 529 7.56 8.35 -7.54
N VAL A 530 6.41 8.51 -6.90
CA VAL A 530 5.66 7.41 -6.30
C VAL A 530 5.15 6.44 -7.38
N HIS A 531 4.67 6.96 -8.51
CA HIS A 531 4.27 6.17 -9.68
C HIS A 531 5.46 5.39 -10.28
N GLU A 532 6.60 6.05 -10.47
CA GLU A 532 7.82 5.41 -10.98
C GLU A 532 8.33 4.30 -10.03
N LEU A 533 8.21 4.49 -8.71
CA LEU A 533 8.58 3.47 -7.72
C LEU A 533 7.65 2.24 -7.76
N LEU A 534 6.38 2.41 -8.13
CA LEU A 534 5.45 1.30 -8.32
C LEU A 534 5.82 0.45 -9.54
N ILE A 535 6.22 1.09 -10.64
CA ILE A 535 6.63 0.40 -11.88
C ILE A 535 8.04 -0.21 -11.73
N ASN A 536 8.99 0.60 -11.27
CA ASN A 536 10.37 0.22 -11.04
C ASN A 536 10.73 0.41 -9.55
N LYS A 537 10.68 -0.70 -8.80
CA LYS A 537 11.01 -0.72 -7.36
C LYS A 537 12.43 -0.26 -7.04
N ALA A 538 13.34 -0.30 -8.02
CA ALA A 538 14.72 0.15 -7.91
C ALA A 538 14.95 1.47 -8.66
N PHE A 539 13.91 2.30 -8.82
CA PHE A 539 14.00 3.58 -9.50
C PHE A 539 15.13 4.45 -8.94
N LYS A 540 15.91 5.01 -9.86
CA LYS A 540 16.96 5.98 -9.60
C LYS A 540 16.87 7.04 -10.68
N ILE A 541 17.21 8.26 -10.31
CA ILE A 541 17.32 9.36 -11.26
C ILE A 541 18.57 9.12 -12.11
N ASP A 542 18.40 9.14 -13.42
CA ASP A 542 19.50 8.98 -14.38
C ASP A 542 20.48 10.15 -14.30
N GLU A 543 21.77 9.84 -14.39
CA GLU A 543 22.86 10.82 -14.28
C GLU A 543 22.83 11.86 -15.41
N GLU A 544 22.57 11.43 -16.64
CA GLU A 544 22.52 12.32 -17.81
C GLU A 544 21.37 13.33 -17.71
N GLN A 545 20.16 12.86 -17.35
CA GLN A 545 18.98 13.71 -17.19
C GLN A 545 19.16 14.74 -16.07
N TYR A 546 19.92 14.38 -15.04
CA TYR A 546 20.21 15.26 -13.92
C TYR A 546 21.33 16.27 -14.19
N THR A 547 22.42 15.82 -14.82
CA THR A 547 23.64 16.63 -14.99
C THR A 547 23.56 17.55 -16.22
N GLU A 548 22.89 17.15 -17.30
CA GLU A 548 22.84 17.91 -18.55
C GLU A 548 22.27 19.34 -18.39
N PRO A 549 21.11 19.55 -17.74
CA PRO A 549 20.58 20.91 -17.55
C PRO A 549 21.49 21.75 -16.66
N ARG A 550 22.08 21.14 -15.63
CA ARG A 550 22.99 21.82 -14.68
C ARG A 550 24.30 22.21 -15.32
N ARG A 551 24.83 21.37 -16.23
CA ARG A 551 26.03 21.67 -17.00
C ARG A 551 25.82 22.91 -17.88
N ARG A 552 24.71 22.98 -18.61
CA ARG A 552 24.37 24.16 -19.44
C ARG A 552 24.22 25.43 -18.60
N ILE A 553 23.59 25.33 -17.42
CA ILE A 553 23.48 26.45 -16.49
C ILE A 553 24.86 26.86 -15.96
N MET A 554 25.71 25.89 -15.63
CA MET A 554 27.08 26.13 -15.16
C MET A 554 27.94 26.80 -16.23
N GLU A 555 27.87 26.35 -17.48
CA GLU A 555 28.56 26.95 -18.63
C GLU A 555 28.15 28.42 -18.78
N HIS A 556 26.85 28.70 -18.79
CA HIS A 556 26.34 30.07 -18.87
C HIS A 556 26.78 30.93 -17.67
N MET A 557 26.77 30.36 -16.46
CA MET A 557 27.20 31.05 -15.25
C MET A 557 28.71 31.33 -15.26
N CYS A 558 29.53 30.42 -15.80
CA CYS A 558 30.97 30.63 -15.96
C CYS A 558 31.27 31.77 -16.94
N GLU A 559 30.50 31.89 -18.03
CA GLU A 559 30.62 33.02 -18.94
C GLU A 559 30.26 34.35 -18.27
N MET A 560 29.18 34.40 -17.50
CA MET A 560 28.81 35.60 -16.74
C MET A 560 29.88 35.95 -15.70
N MET A 561 30.36 34.96 -14.96
CA MET A 561 31.39 35.16 -13.95
C MET A 561 32.70 35.68 -14.56
N ARG A 562 33.08 35.22 -15.75
CA ARG A 562 34.25 35.76 -16.47
C ARG A 562 34.06 37.25 -16.80
N ARG A 563 32.90 37.64 -17.35
CA ARG A 563 32.58 39.05 -17.65
C ARG A 563 32.58 39.93 -16.39
N ASP A 564 31.95 39.47 -15.32
CA ASP A 564 31.82 40.24 -14.08
C ASP A 564 33.13 40.32 -13.28
N VAL A 565 34.02 39.33 -13.44
CA VAL A 565 35.38 39.37 -12.89
C VAL A 565 36.20 40.45 -13.60
N ASP A 566 36.05 40.58 -14.93
CA ASP A 566 36.68 41.65 -15.71
C ASP A 566 36.15 43.04 -15.28
N ASP A 567 34.89 43.13 -14.86
CA ASP A 567 34.24 44.34 -14.33
C ASP A 567 34.52 44.62 -12.83
N GLY A 568 35.32 43.78 -12.16
CA GLY A 568 35.73 43.96 -10.76
C GLY A 568 34.76 43.45 -9.69
N LEU A 569 33.73 42.68 -10.07
CA LEU A 569 32.72 42.08 -9.15
C LEU A 569 33.07 40.65 -8.71
N GLY A 570 34.31 40.19 -8.92
CA GLY A 570 34.73 38.81 -8.63
C GLY A 570 34.60 38.37 -7.15
N THR A 571 34.68 39.29 -6.19
CA THR A 571 34.52 38.98 -4.76
C THR A 571 33.10 38.50 -4.45
N ASN A 572 32.09 39.10 -5.08
CA ASN A 572 30.69 38.76 -4.85
C ASN A 572 30.40 37.35 -5.39
N TRP A 573 30.97 37.01 -6.54
CA TRP A 573 30.90 35.66 -7.12
C TRP A 573 31.56 34.60 -6.25
N THR A 574 32.71 34.92 -5.66
CA THR A 574 33.43 33.99 -4.77
C THR A 574 32.61 33.66 -3.52
N VAL A 575 32.00 34.68 -2.90
CA VAL A 575 31.12 34.51 -1.73
C VAL A 575 29.86 33.75 -2.12
N ALA A 576 29.21 34.12 -3.23
CA ALA A 576 28.01 33.44 -3.72
C ALA A 576 28.26 31.97 -4.10
N MET A 577 29.43 31.65 -4.62
CA MET A 577 29.79 30.27 -4.91
C MET A 577 30.07 29.48 -3.63
N ALA A 578 30.78 30.08 -2.68
CA ALA A 578 31.07 29.45 -1.41
C ALA A 578 29.77 29.15 -0.63
N THR A 579 28.78 30.04 -0.65
CA THR A 579 27.47 29.77 -0.05
C THR A 579 26.76 28.60 -0.72
N VAL A 580 26.75 28.54 -2.05
CA VAL A 580 26.12 27.43 -2.81
C VAL A 580 26.80 26.10 -2.52
N ILE A 581 28.14 26.07 -2.50
CA ILE A 581 28.93 24.88 -2.19
C ILE A 581 28.66 24.43 -0.75
N GLN A 582 28.72 25.36 0.20
CA GLN A 582 28.44 25.07 1.61
C GLN A 582 27.04 24.47 1.78
N ASP A 583 26.01 25.13 1.26
CA ASP A 583 24.61 24.72 1.42
C ASP A 583 24.35 23.33 0.80
N ARG A 584 24.96 23.02 -0.35
CA ARG A 584 24.85 21.68 -0.99
C ARG A 584 25.56 20.58 -0.21
N LEU A 585 26.77 20.84 0.28
CA LEU A 585 27.53 19.87 1.07
C LEU A 585 26.85 19.62 2.43
N LEU A 586 26.36 20.67 3.08
CA LEU A 586 25.66 20.56 4.36
C LEU A 586 24.32 19.85 4.21
N ARG A 587 23.56 20.07 3.12
CA ARG A 587 22.32 19.33 2.84
C ARG A 587 22.51 17.81 2.76
N SER A 588 23.66 17.37 2.27
CA SER A 588 23.98 15.94 2.16
C SER A 588 24.40 15.31 3.50
N LEU A 589 24.63 16.14 4.53
CA LEU A 589 25.16 15.74 5.83
C LEU A 589 24.11 15.89 6.94
N ARG A 590 24.12 14.97 7.90
CA ARG A 590 23.28 15.10 9.10
C ARG A 590 23.83 16.17 10.04
N PRO A 591 22.98 17.05 10.61
CA PRO A 591 23.40 18.03 11.61
C PRO A 591 24.01 17.31 12.83
N GLY A 592 25.22 17.71 13.23
CA GLY A 592 25.95 17.12 14.36
C GLY A 592 27.09 16.17 14.01
N ASN A 593 27.35 15.89 12.73
CA ASN A 593 28.58 15.20 12.31
C ASN A 593 29.79 16.16 12.41
N SER A 594 30.95 15.66 12.82
CA SER A 594 32.23 16.41 12.82
C SER A 594 32.55 17.06 11.47
N LEU A 595 32.26 16.38 10.36
CA LEU A 595 32.44 16.93 9.00
C LEU A 595 31.47 18.08 8.70
N HIS A 596 30.24 18.02 9.21
CA HIS A 596 29.26 19.10 9.05
C HIS A 596 29.73 20.37 9.78
N VAL A 597 30.31 20.22 10.97
CA VAL A 597 30.88 21.36 11.72
C VAL A 597 32.09 21.94 10.99
N LEU A 598 33.03 21.09 10.57
CA LEU A 598 34.23 21.53 9.83
C LEU A 598 33.88 22.31 8.55
N ILE A 599 32.94 21.79 7.75
CA ILE A 599 32.48 22.44 6.52
C ILE A 599 31.78 23.77 6.84
N SER A 600 30.97 23.82 7.90
CA SER A 600 30.29 25.06 8.30
C SER A 600 31.26 26.16 8.78
N GLU A 601 32.34 25.79 9.46
CA GLU A 601 33.34 26.73 9.97
C GLU A 601 34.28 27.24 8.87
N VAL A 602 34.75 26.35 7.99
CA VAL A 602 35.72 26.72 6.94
C VAL A 602 35.05 27.45 5.77
N LEU A 603 33.83 27.06 5.40
CA LEU A 603 33.08 27.67 4.29
C LEU A 603 32.07 28.72 4.75
N ASP A 604 32.31 29.40 5.89
CA ASP A 604 31.44 30.49 6.35
C ASP A 604 31.49 31.67 5.36
N PRO A 605 30.36 32.05 4.73
CA PRO A 605 30.34 33.14 3.76
C PRO A 605 30.78 34.48 4.34
N LYS A 606 30.54 34.75 5.63
CA LYS A 606 30.98 36.00 6.26
C LYS A 606 32.50 36.03 6.41
N LEU A 607 33.10 34.89 6.75
CA LEU A 607 34.55 34.75 6.86
C LEU A 607 35.21 34.92 5.49
N ILE A 608 34.65 34.29 4.46
CA ILE A 608 35.16 34.39 3.07
C ILE A 608 35.03 35.81 2.55
N GLU A 609 33.89 36.47 2.78
CA GLU A 609 33.71 37.88 2.39
C GLU A 609 34.76 38.79 3.05
N ASN A 610 35.04 38.59 4.35
CA ASN A 610 36.06 39.35 5.06
C ASN A 610 37.48 39.05 4.54
N GLN A 611 37.79 37.80 4.21
CA GLN A 611 39.08 37.41 3.62
C GLN A 611 39.26 37.99 2.22
N CYS A 612 38.21 38.03 1.41
CA CYS A 612 38.19 38.66 0.10
C CYS A 612 38.43 40.17 0.19
N LYS A 613 37.73 40.87 1.11
CA LYS A 613 37.93 42.32 1.35
C LYS A 613 39.34 42.65 1.82
N ALA A 614 39.96 41.76 2.60
CA ALA A 614 41.34 41.90 3.06
C ALA A 614 42.39 41.46 2.03
N GLY A 615 41.99 40.93 0.86
CA GLY A 615 42.89 40.38 -0.16
C GLY A 615 43.64 39.11 0.26
N ALA A 616 43.18 38.42 1.32
CA ALA A 616 43.85 37.27 1.93
C ALA A 616 43.25 35.92 1.48
N PHE A 617 42.17 35.92 0.70
CA PHE A 617 41.54 34.69 0.21
C PHE A 617 42.40 34.04 -0.88
N SER A 618 42.68 32.74 -0.76
CA SER A 618 43.48 31.96 -1.70
C SER A 618 42.66 30.81 -2.26
N TYR A 619 42.45 30.83 -3.59
CA TYR A 619 41.75 29.77 -4.31
C TYR A 619 42.46 28.42 -4.18
N ASP A 620 43.79 28.39 -4.18
CA ASP A 620 44.56 27.15 -4.05
C ASP A 620 44.31 26.45 -2.71
N LYS A 621 44.29 27.21 -1.60
CA LYS A 621 43.96 26.68 -0.26
C LYS A 621 42.52 26.15 -0.19
N PHE A 622 41.59 26.83 -0.86
CA PHE A 622 40.21 26.37 -0.96
C PHE A 622 40.11 25.03 -1.71
N PHE A 623 40.76 24.90 -2.87
CA PHE A 623 40.75 23.65 -3.63
C PHE A 623 41.49 22.53 -2.91
N GLU A 624 42.59 22.82 -2.20
CA GLU A 624 43.28 21.84 -1.36
C GLU A 624 42.36 21.32 -0.24
N PHE A 625 41.63 22.20 0.42
CA PHE A 625 40.60 21.81 1.40
C PHE A 625 39.54 20.90 0.76
N MET A 626 38.99 21.28 -0.41
CA MET A 626 38.02 20.46 -1.13
C MET A 626 38.57 19.09 -1.53
N ASN A 627 39.83 19.01 -1.96
CA ASN A 627 40.51 17.75 -2.29
C ASN A 627 40.61 16.79 -1.09
N THR A 628 40.68 17.32 0.14
CA THR A 628 40.68 16.48 1.36
C THR A 628 39.29 16.01 1.80
N ILE A 629 38.23 16.72 1.39
CA ILE A 629 36.86 16.48 1.85
C ILE A 629 36.05 15.65 0.85
N LEU A 630 36.16 15.92 -0.46
CA LEU A 630 35.38 15.20 -1.48
C LEU A 630 35.54 13.67 -1.39
N PRO A 631 36.75 13.09 -1.21
CA PRO A 631 36.90 11.63 -1.07
C PRO A 631 36.19 11.04 0.16
N LYS A 632 35.94 11.86 1.19
CA LYS A 632 35.24 11.43 2.42
C LYS A 632 33.72 11.52 2.30
N LEU A 633 33.20 12.26 1.33
CA LEU A 633 31.77 12.49 1.12
C LEU A 633 31.20 11.66 -0.04
N CYS A 634 32.00 11.42 -1.08
CA CYS A 634 31.59 10.66 -2.26
C CYS A 634 31.54 9.14 -1.96
N ALA A 635 30.68 8.43 -2.71
CA ALA A 635 30.60 6.98 -2.62
C ALA A 635 31.83 6.31 -3.25
N PRO A 636 32.25 5.11 -2.78
CA PRO A 636 33.49 4.47 -3.25
C PRO A 636 33.58 4.22 -4.77
N TYR A 637 32.45 4.07 -5.45
CA TYR A 637 32.44 3.88 -6.91
C TYR A 637 32.73 5.17 -7.69
N ARG A 638 32.64 6.34 -7.04
CA ARG A 638 33.00 7.66 -7.62
C ARG A 638 34.45 8.05 -7.35
N ASP A 639 35.20 7.27 -6.56
CA ASP A 639 36.63 7.47 -6.31
C ASP A 639 37.48 7.75 -7.57
N PRO A 640 37.30 7.07 -8.73
CA PRO A 640 38.08 7.41 -9.93
C PRO A 640 37.81 8.84 -10.45
N VAL A 641 36.56 9.31 -10.37
CA VAL A 641 36.18 10.66 -10.82
C VAL A 641 36.76 11.72 -9.87
N VAL A 642 36.70 11.46 -8.56
CA VAL A 642 37.28 12.35 -7.56
C VAL A 642 38.80 12.40 -7.67
N LYS A 643 39.47 11.27 -7.90
CA LYS A 643 40.92 11.22 -8.13
C LYS A 643 41.33 12.01 -9.38
N ALA A 644 40.61 11.84 -10.48
CA ALA A 644 40.87 12.60 -11.70
C ALA A 644 40.80 14.12 -11.46
N PHE A 645 39.86 14.60 -10.64
CA PHE A 645 39.77 16.01 -10.26
C PHE A 645 40.90 16.48 -9.34
N VAL A 646 41.34 15.63 -8.41
CA VAL A 646 42.47 15.95 -7.52
C VAL A 646 43.78 16.05 -8.31
N GLU A 647 43.98 15.16 -9.30
CA GLU A 647 45.15 15.13 -10.16
C GLU A 647 45.14 16.27 -11.21
N ASP A 648 43.96 16.61 -11.74
CA ASP A 648 43.80 17.67 -12.74
C ASP A 648 43.77 19.08 -12.10
N THR A 649 44.94 19.70 -12.05
CA THR A 649 45.12 21.10 -11.61
C THR A 649 45.18 22.07 -12.79
N SER A 650 44.88 21.62 -14.02
CA SER A 650 44.99 22.47 -15.21
C SER A 650 43.81 23.46 -15.37
N GLY A 651 44.08 24.67 -15.86
CA GLY A 651 43.06 25.68 -16.19
C GLY A 651 42.85 26.78 -15.15
N ASP A 652 41.97 27.73 -15.48
CA ASP A 652 41.66 28.89 -14.62
C ASP A 652 40.88 28.47 -13.37
N ALA A 653 40.91 29.30 -12.32
CA ALA A 653 40.14 29.07 -11.09
C ALA A 653 38.63 28.86 -11.35
N ILE A 654 38.10 29.51 -12.39
CA ILE A 654 36.70 29.41 -12.82
C ILE A 654 36.41 28.03 -13.43
N ASP A 655 37.30 27.49 -14.26
CA ASP A 655 37.13 26.17 -14.86
C ASP A 655 37.24 25.06 -13.81
N ARG A 656 38.18 25.21 -12.88
CA ARG A 656 38.34 24.28 -11.75
C ARG A 656 37.12 24.30 -10.84
N LEU A 657 36.51 25.48 -10.65
CA LEU A 657 35.27 25.63 -9.91
C LEU A 657 34.08 24.98 -10.63
N ALA A 658 33.98 25.12 -11.97
CA ALA A 658 32.95 24.45 -12.76
C ALA A 658 33.04 22.92 -12.63
N ARG A 659 34.26 22.37 -12.68
CA ARG A 659 34.50 20.94 -12.46
C ARG A 659 34.15 20.50 -11.04
N LEU A 660 34.51 21.30 -10.02
CA LEU A 660 34.14 21.06 -8.63
C LEU A 660 32.62 20.97 -8.46
N MET A 661 31.89 21.92 -9.05
CA MET A 661 30.43 21.93 -9.02
C MET A 661 29.82 20.71 -9.69
N GLY A 662 30.40 20.24 -10.80
CA GLY A 662 29.99 18.97 -11.43
C GLY A 662 30.11 17.77 -10.48
N ILE A 663 31.17 17.69 -9.67
CA ILE A 663 31.32 16.61 -8.67
C ILE A 663 30.30 16.75 -7.54
N ILE A 664 30.03 17.99 -7.08
CA ILE A 664 29.02 18.25 -6.05
C ILE A 664 27.61 17.90 -6.57
N ASP A 665 27.33 18.13 -7.86
CA ASP A 665 26.10 17.68 -8.51
C ASP A 665 25.98 16.16 -8.47
N LEU A 666 27.04 15.43 -8.84
CA LEU A 666 27.06 13.96 -8.73
C LEU A 666 26.86 13.47 -7.29
N LEU A 667 27.51 14.11 -6.31
CA LEU A 667 27.29 13.83 -4.89
C LEU A 667 25.83 14.05 -4.48
N SER A 668 25.22 15.13 -4.95
CA SER A 668 23.82 15.48 -4.66
C SER A 668 22.84 14.49 -5.29
N LEU A 669 23.12 14.03 -6.52
CA LEU A 669 22.40 12.95 -7.19
C LEU A 669 22.49 11.65 -6.37
N ASP A 670 23.70 11.25 -5.99
CA ASP A 670 23.95 10.01 -5.26
C ASP A 670 23.25 10.03 -3.89
N HIS A 671 23.29 11.17 -3.18
CA HIS A 671 22.54 11.38 -1.93
C HIS A 671 21.03 11.29 -2.14
N THR A 672 20.51 11.92 -3.19
CA THR A 672 19.07 11.88 -3.52
C THR A 672 18.62 10.45 -3.84
N ASN A 673 19.37 9.74 -4.67
CA ASN A 673 19.10 8.35 -5.02
C ASN A 673 19.18 7.41 -3.80
N PHE A 674 20.09 7.69 -2.86
CA PHE A 674 20.15 6.99 -1.57
C PHE A 674 18.90 7.26 -0.72
N MET A 675 18.46 8.51 -0.63
CA MET A 675 17.24 8.88 0.11
C MET A 675 15.99 8.24 -0.48
N ILE A 676 15.86 8.21 -1.82
CA ILE A 676 14.79 7.51 -2.52
C ILE A 676 14.79 6.02 -2.16
N GLN A 677 15.96 5.36 -2.21
CA GLN A 677 16.08 3.93 -1.85
C GLN A 677 15.71 3.65 -0.39
N MET A 678 16.05 4.55 0.53
CA MET A 678 15.68 4.42 1.95
C MET A 678 14.18 4.60 2.18
N ALA A 679 13.53 5.50 1.44
CA ALA A 679 12.10 5.77 1.55
C ALA A 679 11.23 4.81 0.73
N ALA A 680 11.77 4.19 -0.32
CA ALA A 680 11.04 3.37 -1.29
C ALA A 680 10.11 2.31 -0.66
N PRO A 681 10.50 1.53 0.38
CA PRO A 681 9.61 0.52 0.95
C PRO A 681 8.31 1.10 1.53
N GLN A 682 8.41 2.26 2.19
CA GLN A 682 7.25 2.95 2.77
C GLN A 682 6.42 3.63 1.68
N LEU A 683 7.08 4.29 0.73
CA LEU A 683 6.42 4.96 -0.39
C LEU A 683 5.63 3.96 -1.25
N ILE A 684 6.20 2.80 -1.58
CA ILE A 684 5.53 1.75 -2.38
C ILE A 684 4.29 1.22 -1.65
N GLN A 685 4.32 1.11 -0.31
CA GLN A 685 3.18 0.63 0.46
C GLN A 685 2.00 1.62 0.44
N GLU A 686 2.29 2.92 0.54
CA GLU A 686 1.25 3.97 0.54
C GLU A 686 0.88 4.47 -0.86
N ALA A 687 1.66 4.10 -1.89
CA ALA A 687 1.57 4.61 -3.25
C ALA A 687 0.18 4.48 -3.90
N PRO A 688 -0.51 3.31 -3.87
CA PRO A 688 -1.80 3.17 -4.53
C PRO A 688 -2.86 4.10 -3.92
N GLY A 689 -2.85 4.24 -2.59
CA GLY A 689 -3.78 5.14 -1.89
C GLY A 689 -3.45 6.62 -2.11
N TYR A 690 -2.17 6.97 -2.23
CA TYR A 690 -1.75 8.33 -2.57
C TYR A 690 -2.18 8.71 -3.99
N GLU A 691 -1.97 7.83 -4.97
CA GLU A 691 -2.35 8.06 -6.36
C GLU A 691 -3.88 8.21 -6.50
N GLN A 692 -4.65 7.30 -5.89
CA GLN A 692 -6.12 7.37 -5.86
C GLN A 692 -6.64 8.70 -5.34
N ARG A 693 -6.16 9.14 -4.17
CA ARG A 693 -6.59 10.42 -3.56
C ARG A 693 -6.17 11.62 -4.40
N THR A 694 -4.99 11.57 -5.01
CA THR A 694 -4.47 12.68 -5.83
C THR A 694 -5.25 12.79 -7.14
N PHE A 695 -5.55 11.64 -7.78
CA PHE A 695 -6.38 11.58 -8.96
C PHE A 695 -7.82 12.03 -8.67
N GLU A 696 -8.43 11.58 -7.57
CA GLU A 696 -9.79 11.94 -7.19
C GLU A 696 -9.91 13.43 -6.84
N LYS A 697 -8.93 14.02 -6.14
CA LYS A 697 -8.83 15.48 -5.97
C LYS A 697 -8.77 16.20 -7.30
N GLY A 698 -7.93 15.71 -8.22
CA GLY A 698 -7.81 16.30 -9.56
C GLY A 698 -9.12 16.27 -10.34
N LEU A 699 -9.95 15.24 -10.15
CA LEU A 699 -11.28 15.10 -10.74
C LEU A 699 -12.31 16.05 -10.08
N GLN A 700 -12.28 16.19 -8.75
CA GLN A 700 -13.14 17.11 -8.00
C GLN A 700 -12.83 18.58 -8.34
N ASP A 701 -11.55 18.89 -8.52
CA ASP A 701 -11.06 20.22 -8.86
C ASP A 701 -11.31 20.61 -10.33
N GLY A 702 -11.78 19.68 -11.17
CA GLY A 702 -11.95 19.87 -12.61
C GLY A 702 -10.64 19.91 -13.40
N SER A 703 -9.50 19.68 -12.76
CA SER A 703 -8.17 19.70 -13.39
C SER A 703 -7.92 18.50 -14.31
N LEU A 704 -8.60 17.37 -14.03
CA LEU A 704 -8.59 16.14 -14.80
C LEU A 704 -10.01 15.83 -15.29
N SER A 705 -10.13 15.37 -16.52
CA SER A 705 -11.38 14.86 -17.08
C SER A 705 -11.30 13.34 -17.27
N LEU A 706 -12.45 12.67 -17.39
CA LEU A 706 -12.50 11.24 -17.76
C LEU A 706 -12.95 11.05 -19.22
N GLY A 707 -12.79 12.07 -20.06
CA GLY A 707 -13.26 12.08 -21.44
C GLY A 707 -12.51 11.06 -22.31
N LYS A 708 -11.18 11.09 -22.27
CA LYS A 708 -10.33 10.19 -23.05
C LYS A 708 -10.46 8.75 -22.55
N THR A 709 -10.47 8.55 -21.23
CA THR A 709 -10.64 7.24 -20.59
C THR A 709 -11.96 6.58 -20.98
N ARG A 710 -13.07 7.34 -20.99
CA ARG A 710 -14.38 6.82 -21.49
C ARG A 710 -14.35 6.49 -22.97
N ARG A 711 -13.71 7.32 -23.81
CA ARG A 711 -13.58 7.06 -25.26
C ARG A 711 -12.74 5.81 -25.53
N PHE A 712 -11.60 5.68 -24.85
CA PHE A 712 -10.72 4.52 -24.87
C PHE A 712 -11.53 3.26 -24.55
N TRP A 713 -12.23 3.26 -23.42
CA TRP A 713 -13.00 2.10 -22.96
C TRP A 713 -14.09 1.68 -23.96
N ARG A 714 -14.89 2.65 -24.44
CA ARG A 714 -15.97 2.38 -25.41
C ARG A 714 -15.44 1.81 -26.73
N THR A 715 -14.29 2.30 -27.19
CA THR A 715 -13.70 1.86 -28.47
C THR A 715 -13.28 0.40 -28.40
N TYR A 716 -12.50 0.03 -27.38
CA TYR A 716 -11.99 -1.34 -27.26
C TYR A 716 -13.05 -2.35 -26.82
N ARG A 717 -14.05 -1.92 -26.05
CA ARG A 717 -15.23 -2.75 -25.76
C ARG A 717 -16.00 -3.09 -27.03
N LYS A 718 -16.19 -2.13 -27.95
CA LYS A 718 -16.83 -2.37 -29.25
C LYS A 718 -16.02 -3.32 -30.12
N VAL A 719 -14.70 -3.09 -30.23
CA VAL A 719 -13.80 -3.96 -31.01
C VAL A 719 -13.86 -5.41 -30.52
N LEU A 720 -13.75 -5.65 -29.21
CA LEU A 720 -13.86 -7.00 -28.66
C LEU A 720 -15.26 -7.59 -28.84
N ALA A 721 -16.32 -6.81 -28.66
CA ALA A 721 -17.69 -7.28 -28.87
C ALA A 721 -17.98 -7.63 -30.34
N ASP A 722 -17.42 -6.89 -31.30
CA ASP A 722 -17.46 -7.20 -32.73
C ASP A 722 -16.70 -8.50 -33.04
N GLU A 723 -15.52 -8.67 -32.44
CA GLU A 723 -14.73 -9.90 -32.58
C GLU A 723 -15.43 -11.13 -31.99
N MET A 724 -16.08 -11.00 -30.84
CA MET A 724 -16.86 -12.08 -30.24
C MET A 724 -18.07 -12.44 -31.11
N ARG A 725 -18.78 -11.44 -31.66
CA ARG A 725 -19.85 -11.67 -32.63
C ARG A 725 -19.40 -12.38 -33.90
N LYS A 726 -18.19 -12.09 -34.39
CA LYS A 726 -17.61 -12.80 -35.54
C LYS A 726 -17.27 -14.26 -35.23
N ARG A 727 -16.92 -14.58 -33.98
CA ARG A 727 -16.60 -15.95 -33.54
C ARG A 727 -17.86 -16.77 -33.23
N ASP A 728 -18.96 -16.12 -32.86
CA ASP A 728 -20.27 -16.74 -32.58
C ASP A 728 -21.37 -16.05 -33.41
N PRO A 729 -21.46 -16.33 -34.73
CA PRO A 729 -22.47 -15.74 -35.60
C PRO A 729 -23.89 -16.24 -35.30
N GLU A 730 -24.02 -17.38 -34.63
CA GLU A 730 -25.29 -18.00 -34.24
C GLU A 730 -25.82 -17.47 -32.89
N ASN A 731 -25.08 -16.57 -32.23
CA ASN A 731 -25.43 -15.92 -30.96
C ASN A 731 -25.81 -16.91 -29.84
N VAL A 732 -25.13 -18.06 -29.80
CA VAL A 732 -25.44 -19.16 -28.87
C VAL A 732 -25.14 -18.75 -27.42
N ASN A 733 -24.14 -17.89 -27.22
CA ASN A 733 -23.70 -17.45 -25.89
C ASN A 733 -24.36 -16.12 -25.42
N GLY A 734 -25.37 -15.62 -26.13
CA GLY A 734 -26.04 -14.35 -25.81
C GLY A 734 -25.20 -13.11 -26.14
N GLU A 735 -25.56 -11.96 -25.58
CA GLU A 735 -24.89 -10.69 -25.89
C GLU A 735 -23.40 -10.72 -25.44
N PRO A 736 -22.45 -10.36 -26.32
CA PRO A 736 -21.02 -10.46 -26.02
C PRO A 736 -20.62 -9.49 -24.89
N GLN A 737 -20.35 -10.05 -23.71
CA GLN A 737 -19.70 -9.34 -22.60
C GLN A 737 -18.21 -9.71 -22.52
N PRO A 738 -17.31 -8.90 -23.13
CA PRO A 738 -15.89 -9.14 -23.00
C PRO A 738 -15.41 -8.86 -21.56
N PRO A 739 -14.52 -9.70 -20.99
CA PRO A 739 -13.92 -9.45 -19.68
C PRO A 739 -13.14 -8.14 -19.62
N MET A 740 -13.26 -7.42 -18.50
CA MET A 740 -12.62 -6.13 -18.24
C MET A 740 -11.12 -6.11 -18.52
N ALA A 741 -10.40 -7.08 -17.94
CA ALA A 741 -8.97 -7.20 -18.11
C ALA A 741 -8.55 -7.39 -19.58
N LYS A 742 -9.41 -8.03 -20.40
CA LYS A 742 -9.14 -8.21 -21.84
C LYS A 742 -9.40 -6.94 -22.63
N ILE A 743 -10.43 -6.16 -22.29
CA ILE A 743 -10.70 -4.84 -22.91
C ILE A 743 -9.50 -3.92 -22.65
N TYR A 744 -9.05 -3.86 -21.41
CA TYR A 744 -7.92 -3.01 -21.02
C TYR A 744 -6.61 -3.47 -21.68
N ALA A 745 -6.30 -4.77 -21.64
CA ALA A 745 -5.13 -5.32 -22.29
C ALA A 745 -5.12 -5.05 -23.81
N GLN A 746 -6.27 -5.20 -24.48
CA GLN A 746 -6.41 -4.83 -25.89
C GLN A 746 -6.07 -3.36 -26.11
N GLY A 747 -6.66 -2.47 -25.31
CA GLY A 747 -6.47 -1.03 -25.50
C GLY A 747 -5.03 -0.58 -25.25
N LEU A 748 -4.37 -1.14 -24.24
CA LEU A 748 -2.97 -0.83 -23.93
C LEU A 748 -2.01 -1.33 -25.02
N VAL A 749 -2.24 -2.55 -25.53
CA VAL A 749 -1.46 -3.11 -26.65
C VAL A 749 -1.67 -2.29 -27.92
N ASP A 750 -2.90 -1.87 -28.18
CA ASP A 750 -3.23 -1.09 -29.37
C ASP A 750 -2.64 0.32 -29.33
N LEU A 751 -2.52 0.91 -28.14
CA LEU A 751 -1.87 2.21 -27.95
C LEU A 751 -0.39 2.17 -28.36
N VAL A 752 0.32 1.08 -28.06
CA VAL A 752 1.75 0.93 -28.37
C VAL A 752 2.02 0.29 -29.73
N LEU A 753 1.20 -0.68 -30.17
CA LEU A 753 1.44 -1.46 -31.39
C LEU A 753 0.47 -1.12 -32.53
N SER A 754 -0.14 0.07 -32.50
CA SER A 754 -0.86 0.61 -33.66
C SER A 754 0.14 1.11 -34.71
N ASN A 755 -0.29 1.11 -35.98
CA ASN A 755 0.50 1.68 -37.08
C ASN A 755 0.40 3.22 -37.15
N ALA A 756 -0.37 3.83 -36.24
CA ALA A 756 -0.53 5.27 -36.15
C ALA A 756 0.40 5.80 -35.03
N PRO A 757 0.87 7.05 -35.12
CA PRO A 757 1.63 7.64 -34.03
C PRO A 757 0.78 7.71 -32.77
N VAL A 758 1.41 7.54 -31.61
CA VAL A 758 0.76 7.72 -30.31
C VAL A 758 0.40 9.19 -30.15
N SER A 759 -0.86 9.55 -30.37
CA SER A 759 -1.33 10.92 -30.17
C SER A 759 -1.76 11.15 -28.73
N ASP A 760 -1.49 12.35 -28.22
CA ASP A 760 -1.84 12.76 -26.86
C ASP A 760 -3.36 12.71 -26.59
N GLU A 761 -4.18 12.69 -27.64
CA GLU A 761 -5.64 12.55 -27.55
C GLU A 761 -6.11 11.12 -27.28
N LEU A 762 -5.30 10.12 -27.63
CA LEU A 762 -5.65 8.70 -27.50
C LEU A 762 -5.25 8.12 -26.15
N ILE A 763 -4.31 8.75 -25.45
CA ILE A 763 -3.82 8.31 -24.15
C ILE A 763 -4.89 8.61 -23.09
N PRO A 764 -5.38 7.59 -22.35
CA PRO A 764 -6.29 7.78 -21.23
C PRO A 764 -5.68 8.66 -20.13
N GLU A 765 -6.48 9.46 -19.45
CA GLU A 765 -5.99 10.34 -18.37
C GLU A 765 -5.38 9.56 -17.19
N THR A 766 -5.75 8.29 -17.02
CA THR A 766 -5.16 7.36 -16.06
C THR A 766 -3.70 6.98 -16.39
N LEU A 767 -3.32 7.02 -17.67
CA LEU A 767 -1.98 6.67 -18.18
C LEU A 767 -1.12 7.90 -18.53
N GLU A 768 -1.54 9.10 -18.11
CA GLU A 768 -0.85 10.36 -18.46
C GLU A 768 0.60 10.40 -17.96
N LEU A 769 0.87 9.85 -16.77
CA LEU A 769 2.23 9.75 -16.21
C LEU A 769 3.15 8.85 -17.05
N ASP A 770 2.58 7.87 -17.75
CA ASP A 770 3.31 6.92 -18.59
C ASP A 770 3.43 7.36 -20.06
N ARG A 771 3.03 8.58 -20.41
CA ARG A 771 3.06 9.08 -21.79
C ARG A 771 4.43 8.92 -22.47
N GLN A 772 5.50 9.34 -21.81
CA GLN A 772 6.86 9.22 -22.35
C GLN A 772 7.28 7.76 -22.52
N ARG A 773 6.89 6.90 -21.56
CA ARG A 773 7.15 5.45 -21.59
C ARG A 773 6.43 4.78 -22.75
N LEU A 774 5.16 5.11 -22.98
CA LEU A 774 4.37 4.63 -24.12
C LEU A 774 5.02 5.02 -25.45
N GLY A 775 5.48 6.27 -25.58
CA GLY A 775 6.20 6.73 -26.77
C GLY A 775 7.50 5.97 -27.01
N ARG A 776 8.29 5.72 -25.95
CA ARG A 776 9.52 4.92 -26.02
C ARG A 776 9.24 3.48 -26.42
N LEU A 777 8.22 2.84 -25.85
CA LEU A 777 7.81 1.47 -26.20
C LEU A 777 7.31 1.38 -27.64
N HIS A 778 6.58 2.40 -28.12
CA HIS A 778 6.14 2.48 -29.50
C HIS A 778 7.33 2.60 -30.47
N ALA A 779 8.29 3.49 -30.17
CA ALA A 779 9.52 3.62 -30.94
C ALA A 779 10.33 2.31 -30.96
N GLN A 780 10.46 1.64 -29.81
CA GLN A 780 11.13 0.34 -29.72
C GLN A 780 10.43 -0.73 -30.58
N ALA A 781 9.10 -0.81 -30.52
CA ALA A 781 8.32 -1.72 -31.35
C ALA A 781 8.54 -1.44 -32.85
N PHE A 782 8.56 -0.18 -33.27
CA PHE A 782 8.82 0.21 -34.65
C PHE A 782 10.24 -0.16 -35.11
N ARG A 783 11.26 0.00 -34.25
CA ARG A 783 12.64 -0.45 -34.53
C ARG A 783 12.72 -1.97 -34.72
N ILE A 784 12.03 -2.74 -33.85
CA ILE A 784 11.94 -4.20 -33.95
C ILE A 784 11.25 -4.60 -35.27
N VAL A 785 10.08 -4.03 -35.56
CA VAL A 785 9.31 -4.32 -36.78
C VAL A 785 10.12 -3.97 -38.02
N ALA A 786 10.80 -2.82 -38.03
CA ALA A 786 11.61 -2.41 -39.17
C ALA A 786 12.75 -3.38 -39.43
N THR A 787 13.51 -3.71 -38.38
CA THR A 787 14.64 -4.64 -38.47
C THR A 787 14.18 -6.03 -38.87
N ALA A 788 13.10 -6.54 -38.27
CA ALA A 788 12.48 -7.80 -38.64
C ALA A 788 11.99 -7.83 -40.09
N SER A 789 11.43 -6.72 -40.60
CA SER A 789 10.98 -6.63 -41.98
C SER A 789 12.14 -6.73 -42.96
N ILE A 790 13.23 -6.02 -42.68
CA ILE A 790 14.45 -6.04 -43.50
C ILE A 790 15.09 -7.43 -43.49
N LEU A 791 15.19 -8.07 -42.32
CA LEU A 791 15.73 -9.43 -42.21
C LEU A 791 14.84 -10.45 -42.92
N LEU A 792 13.52 -10.33 -42.79
CA LEU A 792 12.57 -11.22 -43.44
C LEU A 792 12.60 -11.07 -44.97
N THR A 793 12.66 -9.84 -45.49
CA THR A 793 12.80 -9.63 -46.94
C THR A 793 14.12 -10.18 -47.46
N ALA A 794 15.23 -9.94 -46.76
CA ALA A 794 16.53 -10.50 -47.11
C ALA A 794 16.53 -12.04 -47.13
N LYS A 795 15.95 -12.69 -46.10
CA LYS A 795 15.78 -14.16 -46.03
C LYS A 795 14.97 -14.69 -47.20
N ASN A 796 13.85 -14.05 -47.52
CA ASN A 796 12.97 -14.45 -48.62
C ASN A 796 13.68 -14.31 -49.98
N LEU A 797 14.41 -13.22 -50.20
CA LEU A 797 15.19 -12.99 -51.43
C LEU A 797 16.31 -14.03 -51.60
N LEU A 798 16.92 -14.47 -50.49
CA LEU A 798 17.93 -15.53 -50.46
C LEU A 798 17.36 -16.96 -50.36
N LYS A 799 16.02 -17.11 -50.39
CA LYS A 799 15.32 -18.40 -50.23
C LYS A 799 15.74 -19.19 -48.98
N ARG A 800 16.08 -18.48 -47.89
CA ARG A 800 16.42 -19.11 -46.61
C ARG A 800 15.16 -19.38 -45.78
N ASP A 801 15.29 -20.27 -44.80
CA ASP A 801 14.20 -20.51 -43.84
C ASP A 801 13.91 -19.24 -43.03
N VAL A 802 12.63 -18.85 -42.99
CA VAL A 802 12.12 -17.72 -42.19
C VAL A 802 12.47 -17.88 -40.70
N ARG A 803 12.54 -19.13 -40.21
CA ARG A 803 12.85 -19.45 -38.81
C ARG A 803 14.34 -19.42 -38.49
N SER A 804 15.21 -19.28 -39.48
CA SER A 804 16.65 -19.15 -39.26
C SER A 804 16.95 -17.88 -38.44
N GLN A 805 17.84 -17.99 -37.44
CA GLN A 805 18.19 -16.89 -36.54
C GLN A 805 19.38 -16.09 -37.09
N TRP A 806 19.16 -14.82 -37.42
CA TRP A 806 20.19 -13.86 -37.85
C TRP A 806 20.43 -12.84 -36.73
N LYS A 807 20.72 -13.34 -35.52
CA LYS A 807 20.78 -12.52 -34.30
C LYS A 807 21.92 -11.50 -34.32
N ALA A 808 23.09 -11.88 -34.83
CA ALA A 808 24.23 -10.97 -34.92
C ALA A 808 23.95 -9.79 -35.87
N GLU A 809 23.18 -10.01 -36.93
CA GLU A 809 22.75 -8.96 -37.87
C GLU A 809 21.69 -8.07 -37.23
N ALA A 810 20.72 -8.68 -36.54
CA ALA A 810 19.68 -7.95 -35.81
C ALA A 810 20.28 -7.02 -34.74
N ASP A 811 21.20 -7.54 -33.92
CA ASP A 811 21.87 -6.77 -32.86
C ASP A 811 22.71 -5.62 -33.45
N ARG A 812 23.43 -5.88 -34.56
CA ARG A 812 24.19 -4.84 -35.28
C ARG A 812 23.29 -3.73 -35.82
N ILE A 813 22.13 -4.06 -36.40
CA ILE A 813 21.20 -3.06 -36.92
C ILE A 813 20.51 -2.31 -35.77
N LEU A 814 20.10 -2.99 -34.70
CA LEU A 814 19.46 -2.36 -33.54
C LEU A 814 20.41 -1.43 -32.76
N SER A 815 21.72 -1.66 -32.81
CA SER A 815 22.73 -0.80 -32.20
C SER A 815 22.94 0.55 -32.91
N LEU A 816 22.41 0.70 -34.14
CA LEU A 816 22.51 1.95 -34.89
C LEU A 816 21.51 2.98 -34.34
N ASP A 817 21.85 4.26 -34.43
CA ASP A 817 20.90 5.32 -34.16
C ASP A 817 19.91 5.46 -35.32
N PHE A 818 18.66 5.08 -35.09
CA PHE A 818 17.58 5.14 -36.07
C PHE A 818 17.15 6.57 -36.43
N ASN A 819 17.62 7.58 -35.69
CA ASN A 819 17.39 8.99 -36.00
C ASN A 819 18.27 9.47 -37.16
N GLU A 820 19.48 8.92 -37.28
CA GLU A 820 20.50 9.32 -38.28
C GLU A 820 20.88 8.17 -39.22
N ILE A 821 20.06 7.11 -39.27
CA ILE A 821 20.43 5.88 -39.97
C ILE A 821 20.46 6.05 -41.48
N GLN A 822 21.62 5.79 -42.08
CA GLN A 822 21.76 5.73 -43.53
C GLN A 822 21.35 4.35 -44.05
N PRO A 823 20.47 4.25 -45.07
CA PRO A 823 19.98 2.97 -45.59
C PRO A 823 21.12 2.11 -46.14
N ASP A 824 22.16 2.74 -46.70
CA ASP A 824 23.31 2.06 -47.29
C ASP A 824 24.17 1.34 -46.23
N ARG A 825 24.18 1.84 -44.99
CA ARG A 825 24.87 1.19 -43.87
C ARG A 825 24.18 -0.10 -43.42
N VAL A 826 22.85 -0.12 -43.44
CA VAL A 826 22.09 -1.34 -43.15
C VAL A 826 22.28 -2.38 -44.26
N GLN A 827 22.29 -1.92 -45.51
CA GLN A 827 22.54 -2.78 -46.66
C GLN A 827 23.94 -3.40 -46.61
N SER A 828 24.98 -2.64 -46.26
CA SER A 828 26.35 -3.16 -46.19
C SER A 828 26.56 -4.18 -45.06
N ILE A 829 25.89 -4.03 -43.92
CA ILE A 829 25.90 -5.03 -42.83
C ILE A 829 25.36 -6.38 -43.32
N LEU A 830 24.29 -6.35 -44.13
CA LEU A 830 23.67 -7.56 -44.67
C LEU A 830 24.48 -8.15 -45.81
N GLU A 831 24.99 -7.34 -46.74
CA GLU A 831 25.78 -7.81 -47.89
C GLU A 831 27.14 -8.37 -47.48
N SER A 832 27.79 -7.80 -46.46
CA SER A 832 29.07 -8.32 -45.92
C SER A 832 28.93 -9.72 -45.32
N THR A 833 27.76 -10.04 -44.76
CA THR A 833 27.49 -11.34 -44.13
C THR A 833 26.84 -12.32 -45.12
N HIS A 834 26.04 -11.79 -46.04
CA HIS A 834 25.23 -12.54 -46.98
C HIS A 834 25.25 -11.87 -48.35
N PRO A 835 26.17 -12.28 -49.25
CA PRO A 835 26.23 -11.71 -50.59
C PRO A 835 24.96 -12.04 -51.37
N MET A 836 24.41 -11.03 -52.05
CA MET A 836 23.16 -11.13 -52.81
C MET A 836 23.38 -10.78 -54.29
N PRO A 837 22.59 -11.36 -55.21
CA PRO A 837 22.54 -10.92 -56.61
C PRO A 837 22.15 -9.42 -56.71
N PRO A 838 22.61 -8.70 -57.74
CA PRO A 838 22.38 -7.24 -57.86
C PRO A 838 20.91 -6.86 -57.91
N SER A 839 20.05 -7.70 -58.49
CA SER A 839 18.59 -7.50 -58.51
C SER A 839 17.96 -7.63 -57.11
N ALA A 840 18.40 -8.60 -56.32
CA ALA A 840 17.94 -8.81 -54.94
C ALA A 840 18.45 -7.71 -54.01
N SER A 841 19.70 -7.29 -54.18
CA SER A 841 20.32 -6.16 -53.47
C SER A 841 19.55 -4.85 -53.72
N ALA A 842 19.22 -4.53 -54.98
CA ALA A 842 18.43 -3.34 -55.32
C ALA A 842 17.00 -3.37 -54.74
N GLN A 843 16.36 -4.55 -54.75
CA GLN A 843 15.04 -4.74 -54.12
C GLN A 843 15.11 -4.56 -52.60
N LEU A 844 16.12 -5.15 -51.94
CA LEU A 844 16.32 -4.98 -50.51
C LEU A 844 16.56 -3.50 -50.15
N ALA A 845 17.42 -2.80 -50.89
CA ALA A 845 17.68 -1.38 -50.70
C ALA A 845 16.39 -0.53 -50.77
N ALA A 846 15.50 -0.83 -51.72
CA ALA A 846 14.19 -0.16 -51.82
C ALA A 846 13.30 -0.44 -50.59
N THR A 847 13.29 -1.68 -50.08
CA THR A 847 12.55 -2.01 -48.86
C THR A 847 13.14 -1.33 -47.62
N ILE A 848 14.47 -1.31 -47.48
CA ILE A 848 15.18 -0.65 -46.37
C ILE A 848 14.77 0.83 -46.30
N ARG A 849 14.82 1.56 -47.43
CA ARG A 849 14.42 2.98 -47.48
C ARG A 849 12.97 3.19 -47.05
N ARG A 850 12.04 2.35 -47.52
CA ARG A 850 10.61 2.45 -47.19
C ARG A 850 10.31 2.15 -45.72
N VAL A 851 11.03 1.19 -45.14
CA VAL A 851 10.80 0.70 -43.78
C VAL A 851 11.48 1.58 -42.73
N LEU A 852 12.63 2.20 -43.04
CA LEU A 852 13.32 3.09 -42.10
C LEU A 852 12.68 4.48 -42.01
N ALA A 853 12.04 4.98 -43.07
CA ALA A 853 11.46 6.32 -43.09
C ALA A 853 10.44 6.59 -41.95
N PRO A 854 9.51 5.68 -41.61
CA PRO A 854 8.60 5.85 -40.47
C PRO A 854 9.29 5.78 -39.09
N VAL A 855 10.44 5.10 -38.99
CA VAL A 855 11.15 4.93 -37.72
C VAL A 855 11.93 6.20 -37.34
N GLY A 856 12.57 6.83 -38.34
CA GLY A 856 13.29 8.08 -38.14
C GLY A 856 12.36 9.24 -37.73
N SER A 857 11.15 9.29 -38.28
CA SER A 857 10.17 10.34 -37.93
C SER A 857 9.64 10.19 -36.50
N ILE A 858 9.39 8.96 -36.04
CA ILE A 858 8.97 8.67 -34.65
C ILE A 858 10.07 9.03 -33.65
N GLY A 859 11.34 8.77 -34.00
CA GLY A 859 12.47 9.11 -33.15
C GLY A 859 12.67 10.62 -32.92
N SER A 860 12.35 11.45 -33.92
CA SER A 860 12.39 12.93 -33.81
C SER A 860 11.18 13.57 -33.11
N ALA A 861 10.05 12.85 -32.98
CA ALA A 861 8.83 13.38 -32.40
C ALA A 861 8.93 13.61 -30.88
N GLY A 862 9.94 13.03 -30.22
CA GLY A 862 10.21 13.24 -28.80
C GLY A 862 10.71 14.66 -28.44
N SER A 863 11.18 15.45 -29.42
CA SER A 863 11.76 16.79 -29.17
C SER A 863 10.94 17.95 -29.74
N CYS A 864 10.01 17.75 -30.68
CA CYS A 864 9.26 18.85 -31.32
C CYS A 864 7.85 18.41 -31.75
N ALA A 865 6.81 19.11 -31.25
CA ALA A 865 5.39 18.79 -31.44
C ALA A 865 4.82 19.10 -32.86
N SER A 866 5.59 18.94 -33.95
CA SER A 866 5.14 19.41 -35.29
C SER A 866 5.47 18.48 -36.48
N ALA A 867 5.50 17.16 -36.29
CA ALA A 867 5.68 16.20 -37.39
C ALA A 867 4.44 15.30 -37.57
N THR A 868 3.34 15.84 -38.08
CA THR A 868 2.03 15.16 -38.08
C THR A 868 1.76 14.17 -39.22
N ASN A 869 2.60 14.04 -40.26
CA ASN A 869 2.15 13.35 -41.48
C ASN A 869 2.97 12.14 -42.00
N ALA A 870 3.99 11.62 -41.30
CA ALA A 870 4.82 10.53 -41.88
C ALA A 870 5.36 9.47 -40.89
N ALA A 871 4.57 9.02 -39.91
CA ALA A 871 4.99 8.04 -38.90
C ALA A 871 4.35 6.63 -39.03
N SER A 872 3.84 6.25 -40.20
CA SER A 872 3.18 4.94 -40.40
C SER A 872 3.88 4.06 -41.43
N PHE A 873 3.91 2.74 -41.21
CA PHE A 873 4.44 1.80 -42.18
C PHE A 873 3.52 1.69 -43.39
N THR A 874 4.05 2.00 -44.58
CA THR A 874 3.40 1.79 -45.87
C THR A 874 3.72 0.40 -46.45
N ASP A 875 4.89 -0.13 -46.11
CA ASP A 875 5.35 -1.43 -46.60
C ASP A 875 4.44 -2.59 -46.11
N PRO A 876 4.00 -3.49 -47.01
CA PRO A 876 3.11 -4.59 -46.63
C PRO A 876 3.77 -5.59 -45.68
N VAL A 877 5.08 -5.82 -45.79
CA VAL A 877 5.80 -6.75 -44.90
C VAL A 877 5.87 -6.16 -43.50
N ALA A 878 6.21 -4.87 -43.38
CA ALA A 878 6.23 -4.19 -42.09
C ALA A 878 4.86 -4.14 -41.40
N ARG A 879 3.78 -3.85 -42.15
CA ARG A 879 2.41 -3.90 -41.61
C ARG A 879 2.02 -5.30 -41.13
N LEU A 880 2.40 -6.34 -41.88
CA LEU A 880 2.14 -7.73 -41.49
C LEU A 880 2.91 -8.10 -40.22
N ILE A 881 4.20 -7.75 -40.13
CA ILE A 881 5.03 -8.03 -38.95
C ILE A 881 4.50 -7.28 -37.73
N LEU A 882 4.11 -6.00 -37.86
CA LEU A 882 3.49 -5.24 -36.78
C LEU A 882 2.19 -5.90 -36.29
N SER A 883 1.33 -6.36 -37.22
CA SER A 883 0.10 -7.08 -36.88
C SER A 883 0.38 -8.40 -36.14
N ARG A 884 1.40 -9.15 -36.57
CA ARG A 884 1.81 -10.40 -35.91
C ARG A 884 2.42 -10.16 -34.54
N LEU A 885 3.25 -9.12 -34.40
CA LEU A 885 3.81 -8.69 -33.12
C LEU A 885 2.70 -8.30 -32.15
N ARG A 886 1.73 -7.50 -32.61
CA ARG A 886 0.54 -7.13 -31.85
C ARG A 886 -0.25 -8.34 -31.37
N ALA A 887 -0.53 -9.31 -32.26
CA ALA A 887 -1.24 -10.53 -31.89
C ALA A 887 -0.46 -11.36 -30.85
N HIS A 888 0.87 -11.45 -30.99
CA HIS A 888 1.73 -12.16 -30.05
C HIS A 888 1.71 -11.51 -28.65
N VAL A 889 1.93 -10.20 -28.58
CA VAL A 889 1.92 -9.42 -27.34
C VAL A 889 0.54 -9.49 -26.67
N LEU A 890 -0.53 -9.31 -27.44
CA LEU A 890 -1.90 -9.42 -26.94
C LEU A 890 -2.19 -10.82 -26.38
N SER A 891 -1.76 -11.88 -27.05
CA SER A 891 -1.93 -13.26 -26.56
C SER A 891 -1.22 -13.50 -25.23
N ARG A 892 -0.07 -12.85 -24.99
CA ARG A 892 0.65 -12.96 -23.72
C ARG A 892 -0.03 -12.15 -22.62
N MET A 893 -0.47 -10.93 -22.92
CA MET A 893 -1.15 -10.06 -21.95
C MET A 893 -2.55 -10.56 -21.60
N SER A 894 -3.28 -11.18 -22.53
CA SER A 894 -4.65 -11.66 -22.29
C SER A 894 -4.73 -13.03 -21.59
N ALA A 895 -3.60 -13.66 -21.29
CA ALA A 895 -3.54 -14.92 -20.54
C ALA A 895 -4.05 -14.71 -19.10
N SER A 896 -5.16 -15.37 -18.75
CA SER A 896 -5.84 -15.14 -17.48
C SER A 896 -5.37 -16.07 -16.37
N SER A 897 -4.85 -17.26 -16.71
CA SER A 897 -4.35 -18.22 -15.71
C SER A 897 -2.81 -18.23 -15.63
N ALA A 898 -2.28 -18.60 -14.46
CA ALA A 898 -0.83 -18.78 -14.29
C ALA A 898 -0.28 -19.86 -15.23
N SER A 899 -1.04 -20.94 -15.47
CA SER A 899 -0.70 -21.99 -16.44
C SER A 899 -0.61 -21.46 -17.87
N GLU A 900 -1.57 -20.62 -18.29
CA GLU A 900 -1.54 -19.98 -19.60
C GLU A 900 -0.37 -19.01 -19.74
N ARG A 901 -0.05 -18.22 -18.72
CA ARG A 901 1.11 -17.31 -18.73
C ARG A 901 2.43 -18.07 -18.88
N VAL A 902 2.59 -19.18 -18.16
CA VAL A 902 3.77 -20.06 -18.27
C VAL A 902 3.83 -20.68 -19.66
N ARG A 903 2.72 -21.21 -20.17
CA ARG A 903 2.65 -21.78 -21.52
C ARG A 903 3.02 -20.74 -22.58
N ALA A 904 2.39 -19.57 -22.56
CA ALA A 904 2.61 -18.50 -23.52
C ALA A 904 4.07 -18.03 -23.54
N THR A 905 4.71 -17.98 -22.36
CA THR A 905 6.14 -17.65 -22.22
C THR A 905 7.04 -18.77 -22.76
N THR A 906 6.72 -20.03 -22.47
CA THR A 906 7.50 -21.19 -22.93
C THR A 906 7.41 -21.36 -24.45
N THR A 907 6.25 -21.08 -25.05
CA THR A 907 6.05 -21.15 -26.51
C THR A 907 6.42 -19.85 -27.23
N ALA A 908 6.91 -18.83 -26.53
CA ALA A 908 7.11 -17.50 -27.10
C ALA A 908 8.12 -17.51 -28.25
N SER A 909 9.23 -18.23 -28.08
CA SER A 909 10.27 -18.38 -29.11
C SER A 909 9.74 -19.05 -30.39
N GLN A 910 8.92 -20.10 -30.26
CA GLN A 910 8.30 -20.81 -31.38
C GLN A 910 7.25 -19.94 -32.08
N SER A 911 6.42 -19.22 -31.31
CA SER A 911 5.41 -18.31 -31.83
C SER A 911 6.04 -17.14 -32.60
N LEU A 912 7.10 -16.51 -32.05
CA LEU A 912 7.83 -15.43 -32.71
C LEU A 912 8.60 -15.91 -33.94
N ALA A 913 9.21 -17.10 -33.90
CA ALA A 913 9.81 -17.72 -35.07
C ALA A 913 8.77 -17.97 -36.18
N GLY A 914 7.58 -18.45 -35.83
CA GLY A 914 6.45 -18.58 -36.76
C GLY A 914 5.93 -17.25 -37.30
N ALA A 915 6.06 -16.16 -36.52
CA ALA A 915 5.71 -14.81 -36.95
C ALA A 915 6.75 -14.17 -37.89
N GLY A 916 7.96 -14.73 -38.00
CA GLY A 916 9.07 -14.20 -38.79
C GLY A 916 10.02 -13.28 -38.00
N MET A 917 10.02 -13.39 -36.67
CA MET A 917 10.85 -12.60 -35.74
C MET A 917 11.64 -13.49 -34.74
N PRO A 918 12.35 -14.55 -35.18
CA PRO A 918 13.05 -15.45 -34.26
C PRO A 918 14.18 -14.78 -33.47
N GLU A 919 14.70 -13.63 -33.91
CA GLU A 919 15.80 -12.91 -33.27
C GLU A 919 15.38 -12.13 -32.02
N PHE A 920 14.14 -11.62 -32.01
CA PHE A 920 13.70 -10.58 -31.07
C PHE A 920 13.00 -11.11 -29.81
N VAL A 921 13.27 -12.36 -29.43
CA VAL A 921 12.57 -13.00 -28.29
C VAL A 921 12.82 -12.25 -26.98
N THR A 922 14.04 -11.74 -26.79
CA THR A 922 14.45 -11.03 -25.57
C THR A 922 13.82 -9.64 -25.52
N GLU A 923 13.89 -8.89 -26.61
CA GLU A 923 13.43 -7.51 -26.76
C GLU A 923 11.90 -7.44 -26.68
N VAL A 924 11.20 -8.34 -27.39
CA VAL A 924 9.74 -8.46 -27.28
C VAL A 924 9.33 -8.94 -25.89
N GLY A 925 10.13 -9.79 -25.25
CA GLY A 925 9.94 -10.20 -23.86
C GLY A 925 9.97 -9.02 -22.89
N GLN A 926 11.01 -8.18 -22.98
CA GLN A 926 11.14 -6.96 -22.16
C GLN A 926 9.99 -5.98 -22.42
N LEU A 927 9.62 -5.78 -23.69
CA LEU A 927 8.49 -4.94 -24.08
C LEU A 927 7.18 -5.44 -23.44
N THR A 928 6.93 -6.75 -23.48
CA THR A 928 5.73 -7.34 -22.86
C THR A 928 5.72 -7.21 -21.34
N GLU A 929 6.88 -7.34 -20.69
CA GLU A 929 7.00 -7.25 -19.23
C GLU A 929 6.79 -5.81 -18.74
N GLU A 930 7.33 -4.80 -19.46
CA GLU A 930 7.07 -3.40 -19.14
C GLU A 930 5.58 -3.06 -19.28
N LEU A 931 4.92 -3.49 -20.37
CA LEU A 931 3.48 -3.30 -20.56
C LEU A 931 2.64 -3.99 -19.47
N GLU A 932 3.06 -5.17 -19.00
CA GLU A 932 2.39 -5.88 -17.91
C GLU A 932 2.53 -5.13 -16.58
N LYS A 933 3.72 -4.60 -16.25
CA LYS A 933 3.93 -3.76 -15.06
C LYS A 933 3.08 -2.49 -15.10
N MET A 934 3.04 -1.79 -16.24
CA MET A 934 2.19 -0.61 -16.41
C MET A 934 0.71 -0.94 -16.17
N ARG A 935 0.23 -2.04 -16.77
CA ARG A 935 -1.15 -2.51 -16.55
C ARG A 935 -1.42 -2.80 -15.09
N GLU A 936 -0.51 -3.50 -14.40
CA GLU A 936 -0.71 -3.86 -12.99
C GLU A 936 -0.78 -2.61 -12.11
N VAL A 937 0.14 -1.66 -12.30
CA VAL A 937 0.17 -0.40 -11.54
C VAL A 937 -1.08 0.44 -11.82
N ASP A 938 -1.44 0.64 -13.09
CA ASP A 938 -2.64 1.41 -13.44
C ASP A 938 -3.92 0.75 -12.92
N TRP A 939 -4.02 -0.58 -12.98
CA TRP A 939 -5.17 -1.30 -12.45
C TRP A 939 -5.27 -1.21 -10.91
N LEU A 940 -4.13 -1.29 -10.21
CA LEU A 940 -4.07 -1.14 -8.75
C LEU A 940 -4.46 0.28 -8.31
N CYS A 941 -4.02 1.31 -9.04
CA CYS A 941 -4.30 2.71 -8.71
C CYS A 941 -5.70 3.14 -9.18
N HIS A 942 -6.13 2.76 -10.38
CA HIS A 942 -7.32 3.33 -11.03
C HIS A 942 -8.44 2.32 -11.30
N GLY A 943 -8.34 1.08 -10.80
CA GLY A 943 -9.35 0.02 -10.98
C GLY A 943 -10.79 0.47 -10.69
N MET A 944 -11.00 1.19 -9.58
CA MET A 944 -12.31 1.71 -9.20
C MET A 944 -12.90 2.69 -10.22
N ILE A 945 -12.07 3.41 -10.96
CA ILE A 945 -12.50 4.35 -12.00
C ILE A 945 -13.02 3.57 -13.20
N TYR A 946 -12.31 2.51 -13.60
CA TYR A 946 -12.77 1.62 -14.67
C TYR A 946 -14.09 0.95 -14.30
N ASP A 947 -14.27 0.54 -13.04
CA ASP A 947 -15.54 -0.01 -12.54
C ASP A 947 -16.66 1.05 -12.56
N ARG A 948 -16.39 2.29 -12.14
CA ARG A 948 -17.35 3.41 -12.22
C ARG A 948 -17.73 3.80 -13.65
N ILE A 949 -16.88 3.54 -14.65
CA ILE A 949 -17.20 3.79 -16.06
C ILE A 949 -18.18 2.74 -16.62
N LEU A 950 -18.28 1.57 -15.98
CA LEU A 950 -19.22 0.53 -16.36
C LEU A 950 -20.60 0.68 -15.73
N ALA A 951 -20.65 1.15 -14.48
CA ALA A 951 -21.87 1.46 -13.74
C ALA A 951 -22.57 2.66 -14.38
#